data_AF-A0A3Q2Y7W4-F1
#
_entry.id   AF-A0A3Q2Y7W4-F1
#
_cell.length_a   1.000
_cell.length_b   1.000
_cell.length_c   1.000
_cell.angle_alpha   90.00
_cell.angle_beta   90.00
_cell.angle_gamma   90.00
#
_symmetry.space_group_name_H-M   'P 1'
#
loop_
_entity.id
_entity.type
_entity.pdbx_description
1 polymer ?
#
loop_
_entity_poly.entity_id
_entity_poly.type
_entity_poly.pdbx_seq_one_letter_code
_entity_poly.pdbx_strand_id
1 'polypeptide(L)'
;KGLARGQEAVQKRTFTKWINSHLAKHKPPLEVNDLFEDIKDGVKLLALLEVLSSQRLPSEQGRQLKRIHWVSNIGTALKFLEGRKIKLVNIHATDIADGRPSIVLGLIWTVILYFQIEELTSNLPALQALSASNSSVESSETGSPPMKRKVVKFQGNAKKALLRWVQSTAAKHHGIEVKDFGASWRDGVAFQSVVHAIRPDLVDMQAVRRRGNKENLEEAFALAENELGIPRLLDPEDVDVDKPDEKSIMTYVAQFLKHHPNPQHSETDGQHDEVPARTREERKMLRELKVFLDQLERDVLRAQAAEGNLTDKYQAFKNFRVQYEMKKKQTDPLLQPLHKDGKLSADQALVKQAWDRVSIRLLDWHIHLDKSLPGPLGAIGAWLHRAEMALREDVPIQHAHEETANALHRKLEQHKEVLKNLESHRQPFQQIHRDRSVNGVPVPPEQLQDMAERFNFVSTSWHGHLIKLEFWEMKYRLMAFLLLAESKLKSWIVKYGRRDSVELLLQNYLTFIEGHRFFEQYDILFSALKQAADVYVKSDGSIDEAEGVSKFLGDAAAQWKNLALEVRSVRSMLEEVISNWEKYGGTVAALQAWLEDAEHMLNQSEAAKRDFFRNLSHWVQQHMDMNDAGNFLIETCDDSVSRDLKQQLLLLNGRWRELFVKVKYYARADEVDKLRHDYQDGINTLKMFMDATDEKLNAAVQVSFLNIRTFAQDVEVEGAHWRFSS
;
A
#
# COMPACT_ATOMS: atom_id res chain seq x y z
N LYS A 1 5.32 11.28 25.05
CA LYS A 1 3.89 11.58 24.74
C LYS A 1 3.60 13.08 24.64
N GLY A 2 4.24 13.97 25.42
CA GLY A 2 4.03 15.43 25.35
C GLY A 2 4.48 16.11 24.04
N LEU A 3 5.69 15.79 23.54
CA LEU A 3 6.23 16.40 22.32
C LEU A 3 5.39 16.14 21.06
N ALA A 4 4.89 14.91 20.88
CA ALA A 4 4.04 14.55 19.75
C ALA A 4 2.67 15.27 19.78
N ARG A 5 2.10 15.50 20.97
CA ARG A 5 0.86 16.29 21.13
C ARG A 5 1.08 17.77 20.82
N GLY A 6 2.25 18.32 21.17
CA GLY A 6 2.61 19.70 20.84
C GLY A 6 2.75 19.92 19.32
N GLN A 7 3.44 19.02 18.62
CA GLN A 7 3.59 19.09 17.16
C GLN A 7 2.26 18.92 16.42
N GLU A 8 1.38 18.04 16.88
CA GLU A 8 0.03 17.86 16.31
C GLU A 8 -0.81 19.14 16.42
N ALA A 9 -0.74 19.84 17.55
CA ALA A 9 -1.47 21.09 17.77
C ALA A 9 -0.98 22.23 16.85
N VAL A 10 0.34 22.36 16.70
CA VAL A 10 0.96 23.34 15.78
C VAL A 10 0.57 23.03 14.33
N GLN A 11 0.63 21.75 13.94
CA GLN A 11 0.26 21.31 12.60
C GLN A 11 -1.22 21.54 12.30
N LYS A 12 -2.12 21.26 13.27
CA LYS A 12 -3.54 21.60 13.17
C LYS A 12 -3.73 23.09 12.90
N ARG A 13 -3.14 23.98 13.71
CA ARG A 13 -3.28 25.44 13.53
C ARG A 13 -2.77 25.90 12.18
N THR A 14 -1.57 25.46 11.80
CA THR A 14 -0.93 25.85 10.52
C THR A 14 -1.80 25.41 9.34
N PHE A 15 -2.29 24.17 9.35
CA PHE A 15 -3.15 23.64 8.28
C PHE A 15 -4.52 24.31 8.26
N THR A 16 -5.11 24.65 9.40
CA THR A 16 -6.36 25.44 9.45
C THR A 16 -6.16 26.81 8.80
N LYS A 17 -5.13 27.57 9.21
CA LYS A 17 -4.82 28.89 8.61
C LYS A 17 -4.58 28.76 7.09
N TRP A 18 -3.89 27.70 6.67
CA TRP A 18 -3.64 27.42 5.26
C TRP A 18 -4.94 27.16 4.48
N ILE A 19 -5.82 26.30 4.98
CA ILE A 19 -7.12 26.01 4.35
C ILE A 19 -7.94 27.30 4.23
N ASN A 20 -8.00 28.11 5.29
CA ASN A 20 -8.76 29.37 5.30
C ASN A 20 -8.21 30.38 4.28
N SER A 21 -6.89 30.42 4.06
CA SER A 21 -6.28 31.28 3.03
C SER A 21 -6.74 30.96 1.60
N HIS A 22 -7.21 29.73 1.35
CA HIS A 22 -7.79 29.30 0.08
C HIS A 22 -9.31 29.40 0.09
N LEU A 23 -9.98 28.96 1.15
CA LEU A 23 -11.45 29.00 1.25
C LEU A 23 -12.01 30.42 1.28
N ALA A 24 -11.22 31.42 1.70
CA ALA A 24 -11.57 32.83 1.54
C ALA A 24 -11.82 33.25 0.07
N LYS A 25 -11.24 32.51 -0.89
CA LYS A 25 -11.42 32.73 -2.34
C LYS A 25 -12.63 31.98 -2.91
N HIS A 26 -13.22 31.06 -2.16
CA HIS A 26 -14.44 30.36 -2.55
C HIS A 26 -15.63 31.33 -2.58
N LYS A 27 -16.66 31.04 -3.39
CA LYS A 27 -17.87 31.87 -3.50
C LYS A 27 -19.12 31.03 -3.19
N PRO A 28 -19.83 31.27 -2.07
CA PRO A 28 -19.50 32.21 -0.99
C PRO A 28 -18.26 31.78 -0.18
N PRO A 29 -17.55 32.71 0.49
CA PRO A 29 -16.39 32.37 1.32
C PRO A 29 -16.75 31.36 2.41
N LEU A 30 -15.83 30.43 2.67
CA LEU A 30 -15.96 29.43 3.74
C LEU A 30 -14.78 29.55 4.71
N GLU A 31 -15.00 29.11 5.94
CA GLU A 31 -13.98 29.13 6.99
C GLU A 31 -14.04 27.84 7.81
N VAL A 32 -12.87 27.35 8.20
CA VAL A 32 -12.65 26.23 9.12
C VAL A 32 -12.22 26.81 10.47
N ASN A 33 -12.96 26.52 11.53
CA ASN A 33 -12.63 26.92 12.89
C ASN A 33 -11.90 25.78 13.62
N ASP A 34 -12.47 24.57 13.58
CA ASP A 34 -11.83 23.36 14.06
C ASP A 34 -11.67 22.35 12.93
N LEU A 35 -10.43 22.19 12.46
CA LEU A 35 -10.10 21.28 11.36
C LEU A 35 -10.65 19.86 11.52
N PHE A 36 -10.67 19.31 12.74
CA PHE A 36 -11.09 17.93 12.94
C PHE A 36 -12.61 17.77 12.94
N GLU A 37 -13.36 18.82 13.29
CA GLU A 37 -14.81 18.80 13.26
C GLU A 37 -15.38 19.30 11.93
N ASP A 38 -14.85 20.41 11.42
CA ASP A 38 -15.38 21.13 10.26
C ASP A 38 -15.13 20.43 8.91
N ILE A 39 -14.25 19.42 8.87
CA ILE A 39 -13.95 18.64 7.67
C ILE A 39 -14.82 17.39 7.54
N LYS A 40 -15.50 16.97 8.61
CA LYS A 40 -16.17 15.66 8.74
C LYS A 40 -17.28 15.45 7.74
N ASP A 41 -17.96 16.52 7.30
CA ASP A 41 -19.04 16.44 6.32
C ASP A 41 -18.57 16.39 4.86
N GLY A 42 -17.26 16.56 4.63
CA GLY A 42 -16.63 16.59 3.32
C GLY A 42 -16.88 17.85 2.48
N VAL A 43 -17.74 18.77 2.93
CA VAL A 43 -18.14 19.95 2.13
C VAL A 43 -16.98 20.92 1.98
N LYS A 44 -16.34 21.28 3.10
CA LYS A 44 -15.18 22.20 3.08
C LYS A 44 -13.96 21.56 2.40
N LEU A 45 -13.83 20.24 2.46
CA LEU A 45 -12.79 19.50 1.75
C LEU A 45 -12.99 19.57 0.23
N LEU A 46 -14.21 19.34 -0.25
CA LEU A 46 -14.54 19.47 -1.66
C LEU A 46 -14.33 20.91 -2.13
N ALA A 47 -14.84 21.90 -1.41
CA ALA A 47 -14.66 23.31 -1.74
C ALA A 47 -13.17 23.72 -1.81
N LEU A 48 -12.35 23.21 -0.90
CA LEU A 48 -10.90 23.41 -0.94
C LEU A 48 -10.27 22.84 -2.22
N LEU A 49 -10.63 21.60 -2.58
CA LEU A 49 -10.14 20.96 -3.81
C LEU A 49 -10.65 21.68 -5.07
N GLU A 50 -11.86 22.22 -5.06
CA GLU A 50 -12.37 23.04 -6.15
C GLU A 50 -11.53 24.31 -6.33
N VAL A 51 -11.22 25.02 -5.24
CA VAL A 51 -10.40 26.24 -5.28
C VAL A 51 -8.99 25.92 -5.77
N LEU A 52 -8.36 24.86 -5.25
CA LEU A 52 -6.99 24.49 -5.62
C LEU A 52 -6.89 23.99 -7.06
N SER A 53 -7.88 23.24 -7.54
CA SER A 53 -7.85 22.63 -8.87
C SER A 53 -8.54 23.45 -9.97
N SER A 54 -9.27 24.51 -9.59
CA SER A 54 -10.17 25.27 -10.46
C SER A 54 -11.21 24.41 -11.19
N GLN A 55 -11.59 23.25 -10.62
CA GLN A 55 -12.59 22.33 -11.16
C GLN A 55 -13.76 22.17 -10.20
N ARG A 56 -14.99 22.15 -10.73
CA ARG A 56 -16.19 21.87 -9.92
C ARG A 56 -16.29 20.38 -9.60
N LEU A 57 -16.61 20.06 -8.36
CA LEU A 57 -16.75 18.70 -7.87
C LEU A 57 -18.20 18.45 -7.44
N PRO A 58 -18.75 17.26 -7.72
CA PRO A 58 -20.09 16.92 -7.25
C PRO A 58 -20.10 16.89 -5.73
N SER A 59 -21.07 17.57 -5.13
CA SER A 59 -21.23 17.66 -3.68
C SER A 59 -22.69 17.39 -3.33
N GLU A 60 -22.92 16.47 -2.41
CA GLU A 60 -24.22 16.24 -1.81
C GLU A 60 -24.55 17.44 -0.90
N GLN A 61 -25.60 18.18 -1.24
CA GLN A 61 -26.04 19.39 -0.54
C GLN A 61 -27.44 19.19 0.08
N GLY A 62 -27.65 19.68 1.30
CA GLY A 62 -28.95 19.63 1.96
C GLY A 62 -28.97 20.27 3.34
N ARG A 63 -30.15 20.67 3.83
CA ARG A 63 -30.32 21.35 5.14
C ARG A 63 -29.90 20.48 6.34
N GLN A 64 -29.83 19.16 6.20
CA GLN A 64 -29.34 18.22 7.22
C GLN A 64 -28.55 17.07 6.57
N LEU A 65 -27.23 17.20 6.51
CA LEU A 65 -26.35 16.12 6.06
C LEU A 65 -26.24 15.06 7.16
N LYS A 66 -26.55 13.80 6.83
CA LYS A 66 -26.31 12.64 7.69
C LYS A 66 -24.94 12.04 7.36
N ARG A 67 -24.39 11.24 8.28
CA ARG A 67 -23.08 10.59 8.15
C ARG A 67 -22.85 9.85 6.82
N ILE A 68 -23.89 9.25 6.23
CA ILE A 68 -23.76 8.61 4.90
C ILE A 68 -23.43 9.62 3.79
N HIS A 69 -23.99 10.83 3.84
CA HIS A 69 -23.66 11.91 2.90
C HIS A 69 -22.24 12.43 3.14
N TRP A 70 -21.81 12.49 4.40
CA TRP A 70 -20.45 12.88 4.78
C TRP A 70 -19.41 11.95 4.15
N VAL A 71 -19.60 10.64 4.33
CA VAL A 71 -18.72 9.61 3.75
C VAL A 71 -18.75 9.66 2.22
N SER A 72 -19.90 9.95 1.61
CA SER A 72 -20.02 10.10 0.15
C SER A 72 -19.28 11.33 -0.39
N ASN A 73 -19.42 12.49 0.25
CA ASN A 73 -18.69 13.72 -0.08
C ASN A 73 -17.17 13.53 0.07
N ILE A 74 -16.74 12.94 1.18
CA ILE A 74 -15.33 12.61 1.40
C ILE A 74 -14.85 11.59 0.36
N GLY A 75 -15.64 10.55 0.08
CA GLY A 75 -15.34 9.55 -0.95
C GLY A 75 -15.14 10.18 -2.33
N THR A 76 -15.93 11.20 -2.67
CA THR A 76 -15.76 11.98 -3.90
C THR A 76 -14.44 12.74 -3.90
N ALA A 77 -14.08 13.40 -2.78
CA ALA A 77 -12.80 14.08 -2.64
C ALA A 77 -11.61 13.11 -2.78
N LEU A 78 -11.67 11.93 -2.15
CA LEU A 78 -10.60 10.93 -2.24
C LEU A 78 -10.46 10.36 -3.67
N LYS A 79 -11.58 10.03 -4.33
CA LYS A 79 -11.57 9.59 -5.73
C LYS A 79 -10.98 10.64 -6.67
N PHE A 80 -11.24 11.92 -6.44
CA PHE A 80 -10.63 13.01 -7.21
C PHE A 80 -9.11 13.03 -7.07
N LEU A 81 -8.60 12.89 -5.84
CA LEU A 81 -7.16 12.82 -5.57
C LEU A 81 -6.52 11.58 -6.23
N GLU A 82 -7.15 10.41 -6.11
CA GLU A 82 -6.71 9.16 -6.74
C GLU A 82 -6.70 9.26 -8.27
N GLY A 83 -7.70 9.92 -8.86
CA GLY A 83 -7.77 10.20 -10.29
C GLY A 83 -6.60 11.04 -10.81
N ARG A 84 -6.00 11.87 -9.95
CA ARG A 84 -4.76 12.62 -10.23
C ARG A 84 -3.47 11.83 -9.91
N LYS A 85 -3.60 10.51 -9.69
CA LYS A 85 -2.52 9.58 -9.34
C LYS A 85 -1.85 9.89 -7.98
N ILE A 86 -2.56 10.56 -7.07
CA ILE A 86 -2.10 10.82 -5.71
C ILE A 86 -2.34 9.56 -4.87
N LYS A 87 -1.29 9.07 -4.19
CA LYS A 87 -1.39 7.87 -3.35
C LYS A 87 -1.93 8.20 -1.97
N LEU A 88 -3.07 7.62 -1.60
CA LEU A 88 -3.71 7.76 -0.30
C LEU A 88 -3.46 6.49 0.55
N VAL A 89 -2.28 6.38 1.15
CA VAL A 89 -1.92 5.22 1.98
C VAL A 89 -2.57 5.35 3.35
N ASN A 90 -3.42 4.38 3.73
CA ASN A 90 -4.11 4.33 5.03
C ASN A 90 -5.02 5.54 5.33
N ILE A 91 -5.63 6.14 4.31
CA ILE A 91 -6.60 7.23 4.47
C ILE A 91 -7.95 6.74 3.92
N HIS A 92 -8.92 6.53 4.80
CA HIS A 92 -10.27 6.09 4.43
C HIS A 92 -11.32 7.16 4.73
N ALA A 93 -12.40 7.19 3.94
CA ALA A 93 -13.44 8.20 4.05
C ALA A 93 -14.16 8.21 5.41
N THR A 94 -14.38 7.03 6.01
CA THR A 94 -14.99 6.88 7.33
C THR A 94 -14.18 7.53 8.44
N ASP A 95 -12.85 7.44 8.34
CA ASP A 95 -11.93 7.94 9.35
C ASP A 95 -11.86 9.47 9.39
N ILE A 96 -12.04 10.09 8.22
CA ILE A 96 -12.15 11.54 8.07
C ILE A 96 -13.52 12.00 8.55
N ALA A 97 -14.59 11.26 8.25
CA ALA A 97 -15.93 11.53 8.77
C ALA A 97 -16.02 11.39 10.30
N ASP A 98 -15.13 10.61 10.90
CA ASP A 98 -14.92 10.50 12.36
C ASP A 98 -14.02 11.58 12.95
N GLY A 99 -13.37 12.40 12.12
CA GLY A 99 -12.49 13.47 12.58
C GLY A 99 -11.19 12.96 13.20
N ARG A 100 -10.69 11.77 12.80
CA ARG A 100 -9.48 11.18 13.40
C ARG A 100 -8.25 12.08 13.14
N PRO A 101 -7.62 12.68 14.17
CA PRO A 101 -6.62 13.74 14.01
C PRO A 101 -5.46 13.39 13.07
N SER A 102 -4.81 12.25 13.27
CA SER A 102 -3.64 11.82 12.49
C SER A 102 -3.95 11.60 11.00
N ILE A 103 -5.17 11.17 10.68
CA ILE A 103 -5.61 10.89 9.31
C ILE A 103 -6.07 12.16 8.61
N VAL A 104 -6.80 13.03 9.33
CA VAL A 104 -7.16 14.35 8.80
C VAL A 104 -5.90 15.16 8.49
N LEU A 105 -4.95 15.23 9.41
CA LEU A 105 -3.66 15.89 9.16
C LEU A 105 -2.86 15.22 8.03
N GLY A 106 -2.88 13.88 7.96
CA GLY A 106 -2.24 13.12 6.88
C GLY A 106 -2.82 13.44 5.50
N LEU A 107 -4.15 13.55 5.41
CA LEU A 107 -4.85 13.94 4.18
C LEU A 107 -4.51 15.37 3.77
N ILE A 108 -4.68 16.33 4.68
CA ILE A 108 -4.42 17.75 4.37
C ILE A 108 -2.96 17.96 4.01
N TRP A 109 -2.03 17.28 4.68
CA TRP A 109 -0.62 17.29 4.27
C TRP A 109 -0.42 16.76 2.85
N THR A 110 -1.11 15.69 2.48
CA THR A 110 -1.03 15.14 1.12
C THR A 110 -1.55 16.13 0.07
N VAL A 111 -2.63 16.85 0.39
CA VAL A 111 -3.17 17.92 -0.45
C VAL A 111 -2.19 19.09 -0.57
N ILE A 112 -1.64 19.59 0.53
CA ILE A 112 -0.63 20.66 0.55
C ILE A 112 0.61 20.26 -0.25
N LEU A 113 1.12 19.06 0.00
CA LEU A 113 2.30 18.55 -0.68
C LEU A 113 2.11 18.54 -2.18
N TYR A 114 0.95 18.09 -2.67
CA TYR A 114 0.69 17.98 -4.10
C TYR A 114 0.35 19.33 -4.76
N PHE A 115 -0.68 20.02 -4.27
CA PHE A 115 -1.24 21.23 -4.91
C PHE A 115 -0.48 22.51 -4.60
N GLN A 116 0.46 22.49 -3.65
CA GLN A 116 1.29 23.66 -3.37
C GLN A 116 2.76 23.33 -3.56
N ILE A 117 3.30 22.38 -2.81
CA ILE A 117 4.76 22.20 -2.75
C ILE A 117 5.28 21.55 -4.04
N GLU A 118 4.69 20.43 -4.46
CA GLU A 118 5.07 19.73 -5.70
C GLU A 118 4.79 20.63 -6.90
N GLU A 119 3.62 21.24 -7.02
CA GLU A 119 3.31 22.14 -8.12
C GLU A 119 4.29 23.32 -8.22
N LEU A 120 4.55 24.03 -7.12
CA LEU A 120 5.48 25.17 -7.14
C LEU A 120 6.93 24.76 -7.38
N THR A 121 7.38 23.62 -6.82
CA THR A 121 8.76 23.13 -7.01
C THR A 121 8.98 22.47 -8.36
N SER A 122 7.92 21.95 -9.01
CA SER A 122 7.97 21.44 -10.38
C SER A 122 8.18 22.55 -11.41
N ASN A 123 7.68 23.75 -11.10
CA ASN A 123 7.70 24.92 -11.98
C ASN A 123 8.95 25.81 -11.83
N LEU A 124 9.87 25.49 -10.91
CA LEU A 124 11.13 26.22 -10.72
C LEU A 124 12.17 25.82 -11.78
N PRO A 125 12.53 26.70 -12.75
CA PRO A 125 13.47 26.36 -13.82
C PRO A 125 14.92 26.17 -13.32
N ALA A 126 15.28 26.83 -12.21
CA ALA A 126 16.65 26.89 -11.70
C ALA A 126 17.06 25.71 -10.78
N LEU A 127 16.10 24.96 -10.21
CA LEU A 127 16.39 23.93 -9.21
C LEU A 127 16.41 22.51 -9.74
N GLN A 128 16.01 22.31 -11.00
CA GLN A 128 16.35 21.09 -11.72
C GLN A 128 17.86 20.98 -11.96
N ALA A 129 18.59 22.11 -12.04
CA ALA A 129 20.02 22.16 -12.35
C ALA A 129 20.97 22.05 -11.14
N LEU A 130 20.57 22.47 -9.94
CA LEU A 130 21.44 22.48 -8.74
C LEU A 130 21.10 21.39 -7.72
N SER A 131 20.13 20.54 -8.03
CA SER A 131 19.72 19.41 -7.20
C SER A 131 20.75 18.26 -7.14
N ALA A 132 21.76 18.26 -8.03
CA ALA A 132 22.77 17.21 -8.15
C ALA A 132 23.89 17.22 -7.10
N SER A 133 24.13 18.33 -6.39
CA SER A 133 25.38 18.49 -5.63
C SER A 133 25.12 18.72 -4.14
N ASN A 134 25.22 17.64 -3.35
CA ASN A 134 26.08 17.52 -2.16
C ASN A 134 25.66 16.35 -1.26
N SER A 135 26.49 15.33 -1.23
CA SER A 135 26.87 14.65 0.02
C SER A 135 28.21 13.93 -0.22
N SER A 136 29.30 14.60 0.14
CA SER A 136 30.68 14.08 0.27
C SER A 136 30.99 14.10 1.78
N VAL A 137 31.04 12.94 2.43
CA VAL A 137 32.21 12.14 2.88
C VAL A 137 32.48 12.30 4.37
N GLU A 138 32.53 11.16 5.08
CA GLU A 138 33.71 10.65 5.79
C GLU A 138 33.62 9.10 5.69
N SER A 139 34.44 8.46 4.86
CA SER A 139 35.70 7.73 5.20
C SER A 139 35.40 6.30 5.73
N SER A 140 35.86 5.16 5.19
CA SER A 140 36.88 4.81 4.19
C SER A 140 36.68 3.36 3.68
N GLU A 141 37.20 3.07 2.48
CA GLU A 141 37.84 1.82 2.01
C GLU A 141 37.03 0.58 1.54
N THR A 142 37.30 0.26 0.26
CA THR A 142 37.26 -1.02 -0.47
C THR A 142 36.01 -1.38 -1.29
N GLY A 143 36.26 -1.75 -2.56
CA GLY A 143 35.31 -1.76 -3.66
C GLY A 143 34.58 -3.08 -3.91
N SER A 144 33.35 -2.97 -4.42
CA SER A 144 32.62 -3.88 -5.32
C SER A 144 31.20 -3.31 -5.63
N PRO A 145 30.52 -3.75 -6.72
CA PRO A 145 29.36 -3.03 -7.29
C PRO A 145 27.99 -3.43 -6.67
N PRO A 146 26.94 -2.57 -6.73
CA PRO A 146 25.81 -2.66 -5.81
C PRO A 146 24.54 -3.30 -6.38
N MET A 147 23.82 -3.98 -5.49
CA MET A 147 22.43 -4.42 -5.64
C MET A 147 21.39 -3.49 -5.00
N LYS A 148 20.19 -3.56 -5.60
CA LYS A 148 18.82 -3.58 -5.03
C LYS A 148 18.64 -3.20 -3.54
N ARG A 149 17.83 -2.17 -3.27
CA ARG A 149 16.69 -2.25 -2.31
C ARG A 149 15.75 -1.01 -2.33
N LYS A 150 14.45 -1.33 -2.21
CA LYS A 150 13.29 -0.58 -1.69
C LYS A 150 12.64 0.54 -2.52
N VAL A 151 11.46 0.20 -3.05
CA VAL A 151 10.46 1.11 -3.61
C VAL A 151 9.71 1.82 -2.48
N VAL A 152 10.14 3.05 -2.17
CA VAL A 152 9.30 4.14 -1.64
C VAL A 152 9.88 5.44 -2.19
N LYS A 153 9.43 5.90 -3.37
CA LYS A 153 9.91 7.15 -3.97
C LYS A 153 8.75 7.89 -4.63
N PHE A 154 8.13 8.80 -3.89
CA PHE A 154 7.42 9.95 -4.49
C PHE A 154 7.55 11.19 -3.57
N GLN A 155 7.34 11.05 -2.26
CA GLN A 155 7.45 12.14 -1.26
C GLN A 155 8.82 12.83 -1.12
N GLY A 156 9.92 12.19 -1.56
CA GLY A 156 11.28 12.68 -1.31
C GLY A 156 11.77 13.82 -2.19
N ASN A 157 11.10 14.08 -3.33
CA ASN A 157 11.63 15.00 -4.34
C ASN A 157 11.24 16.46 -4.06
N ALA A 158 9.99 16.74 -3.72
CA ALA A 158 9.51 18.09 -3.43
C ALA A 158 10.15 18.71 -2.17
N LYS A 159 10.27 17.95 -1.08
CA LYS A 159 10.98 18.41 0.13
C LYS A 159 12.42 18.84 -0.18
N LYS A 160 13.14 18.03 -0.97
CA LYS A 160 14.52 18.35 -1.37
C LYS A 160 14.59 19.52 -2.33
N ALA A 161 13.64 19.66 -3.25
CA ALA A 161 13.59 20.80 -4.15
C ALA A 161 13.34 22.11 -3.39
N LEU A 162 12.38 22.11 -2.47
CA LEU A 162 12.11 23.26 -1.60
C LEU A 162 13.30 23.60 -0.71
N LEU A 163 13.97 22.60 -0.11
CA LEU A 163 15.16 22.84 0.72
C LEU A 163 16.27 23.51 -0.09
N ARG A 164 16.49 23.06 -1.33
CA ARG A 164 17.50 23.65 -2.20
C ARG A 164 17.13 25.03 -2.69
N TRP A 165 15.84 25.30 -2.92
CA TRP A 165 15.39 26.66 -3.19
C TRP A 165 15.79 27.58 -2.05
N VAL A 166 15.46 27.20 -0.82
CA VAL A 166 15.83 27.98 0.37
C VAL A 166 17.35 28.14 0.46
N GLN A 167 18.12 27.07 0.27
CA GLN A 167 19.58 27.16 0.29
C GLN A 167 20.12 28.11 -0.80
N SER A 168 19.58 28.07 -2.01
CA SER A 168 20.00 28.98 -3.09
C SER A 168 19.57 30.43 -2.88
N THR A 169 18.47 30.65 -2.16
CA THR A 169 17.85 31.96 -1.93
C THR A 169 18.42 32.62 -0.67
N ALA A 170 18.59 31.86 0.40
CA ALA A 170 19.07 32.33 1.70
C ALA A 170 20.60 32.29 1.87
N ALA A 171 21.33 31.45 1.11
CA ALA A 171 22.78 31.26 1.31
C ALA A 171 23.68 32.08 0.36
N LYS A 172 23.16 32.65 -0.73
CA LYS A 172 24.01 33.23 -1.80
C LYS A 172 24.75 34.52 -1.38
N HIS A 173 24.29 35.23 -0.35
CA HIS A 173 24.86 36.54 0.04
C HIS A 173 25.23 36.70 1.53
N HIS A 174 24.77 35.80 2.43
CA HIS A 174 24.93 35.99 3.88
C HIS A 174 25.43 34.78 4.67
N GLY A 175 25.94 33.71 4.03
CA GLY A 175 26.59 32.59 4.73
C GLY A 175 25.71 31.84 5.73
N ILE A 176 24.39 31.85 5.53
CA ILE A 176 23.40 31.15 6.36
C ILE A 176 23.27 29.71 5.85
N GLU A 177 23.36 28.74 6.77
CA GLU A 177 23.31 27.31 6.44
C GLU A 177 21.97 26.69 6.87
N VAL A 178 21.10 26.39 5.91
CA VAL A 178 19.80 25.72 6.17
C VAL A 178 19.90 24.24 5.81
N LYS A 179 19.82 23.35 6.80
CA LYS A 179 20.02 21.88 6.63
C LYS A 179 18.72 21.08 6.61
N ASP A 180 17.67 21.62 7.23
CA ASP A 180 16.40 20.94 7.43
C ASP A 180 15.23 21.94 7.40
N PHE A 181 14.01 21.44 7.64
CA PHE A 181 12.82 22.26 7.90
C PHE A 181 12.45 22.24 9.39
N GLY A 182 13.43 22.05 10.27
CA GLY A 182 13.24 21.97 11.72
C GLY A 182 14.13 22.99 12.42
N ALA A 183 15.20 22.52 13.07
CA ALA A 183 16.07 23.35 13.90
C ALA A 183 16.73 24.51 13.15
N SER A 184 16.96 24.36 11.83
CA SER A 184 17.59 25.41 10.99
C SER A 184 16.76 26.70 10.87
N TRP A 185 15.49 26.68 11.28
CA TRP A 185 14.56 27.81 11.18
C TRP A 185 14.22 28.43 12.54
N ARG A 186 14.69 27.82 13.63
CA ARG A 186 14.33 28.17 15.00
C ARG A 186 14.74 29.60 15.37
N ASP A 187 15.87 30.08 14.87
CA ASP A 187 16.43 31.39 15.19
C ASP A 187 15.82 32.56 14.38
N GLY A 188 14.92 32.25 13.45
CA GLY A 188 14.28 33.22 12.56
C GLY A 188 15.17 33.80 11.47
N VAL A 189 16.49 33.55 11.48
CA VAL A 189 17.45 34.13 10.54
C VAL A 189 17.20 33.61 9.12
N ALA A 190 16.83 32.33 8.98
CA ALA A 190 16.47 31.74 7.69
C ALA A 190 15.21 32.40 7.08
N PHE A 191 14.19 32.72 7.89
CA PHE A 191 12.99 33.41 7.40
C PHE A 191 13.31 34.85 6.96
N GLN A 192 14.08 35.58 7.77
CA GLN A 192 14.54 36.94 7.44
C GLN A 192 15.33 36.98 6.13
N SER A 193 16.21 36.00 5.92
CA SER A 193 16.98 35.89 4.67
C SER A 193 16.11 35.63 3.44
N VAL A 194 15.06 34.81 3.56
CA VAL A 194 14.11 34.58 2.46
C VAL A 194 13.30 35.84 2.16
N VAL A 195 12.88 36.61 3.18
CA VAL A 195 12.21 37.91 2.99
C VAL A 195 13.15 38.91 2.30
N HIS A 196 14.40 39.02 2.77
CA HIS A 196 15.43 39.86 2.17
C HIS A 196 15.69 39.50 0.69
N ALA A 197 15.71 38.21 0.36
CA ALA A 197 15.92 37.78 -1.02
C ALA A 197 14.76 38.12 -1.97
N ILE A 198 13.52 38.16 -1.46
CA ILE A 198 12.35 38.58 -2.24
C ILE A 198 12.32 40.11 -2.37
N ARG A 199 12.65 40.84 -1.29
CA ARG A 199 12.70 42.30 -1.27
C ARG A 199 13.82 42.80 -0.33
N PRO A 200 15.02 43.14 -0.87
CA PRO A 200 16.21 43.45 -0.06
C PRO A 200 16.08 44.66 0.86
N ASP A 201 15.27 45.65 0.50
CA ASP A 201 15.05 46.89 1.25
C ASP A 201 14.29 46.69 2.59
N LEU A 202 13.64 45.54 2.80
CA LEU A 202 12.85 45.29 4.00
C LEU A 202 13.65 44.81 5.21
N VAL A 203 14.85 44.26 5.01
CA VAL A 203 15.58 43.53 6.07
C VAL A 203 17.04 43.96 6.12
N ASP A 204 17.50 44.42 7.29
CA ASP A 204 18.92 44.59 7.61
C ASP A 204 19.50 43.30 8.22
N MET A 205 20.18 42.51 7.38
CA MET A 205 20.80 41.25 7.79
C MET A 205 21.92 41.39 8.83
N GLN A 206 22.52 42.58 9.01
CA GLN A 206 23.50 42.81 10.08
C GLN A 206 22.84 42.98 11.45
N ALA A 207 21.64 43.56 11.49
CA ALA A 207 20.85 43.69 12.70
C ALA A 207 20.27 42.33 13.14
N VAL A 208 19.74 41.55 12.19
CA VAL A 208 19.11 40.23 12.42
C VAL A 208 20.02 39.26 13.19
N ARG A 209 21.33 39.24 12.88
CA ARG A 209 22.31 38.36 13.56
C ARG A 209 22.54 38.67 15.04
N ARG A 210 22.11 39.85 15.50
CA ARG A 210 22.31 40.32 16.89
C ARG A 210 21.04 40.26 17.73
N ARG A 211 19.89 39.91 17.13
CA ARG A 211 18.57 39.85 17.77
C ARG A 211 18.24 38.44 18.26
N GLY A 212 17.25 38.33 19.15
CA GLY A 212 16.77 37.05 19.67
C GLY A 212 15.83 36.32 18.70
N ASN A 213 15.71 34.99 18.84
CA ASN A 213 14.91 34.12 17.97
C ASN A 213 13.46 34.62 17.78
N LYS A 214 12.75 34.88 18.88
CA LYS A 214 11.34 35.33 18.84
C LYS A 214 11.17 36.67 18.11
N GLU A 215 12.11 37.59 18.28
CA GLU A 215 12.09 38.91 17.63
C GLU A 215 12.31 38.76 16.11
N ASN A 216 13.29 37.95 15.71
CA ASN A 216 13.55 37.66 14.30
C ASN A 216 12.37 36.96 13.61
N LEU A 217 11.72 36.00 14.30
CA LEU A 217 10.55 35.28 13.78
C LEU A 217 9.34 36.22 13.64
N GLU A 218 9.06 37.03 14.66
CA GLU A 218 7.92 37.96 14.65
C GLU A 218 8.05 38.97 13.52
N GLU A 219 9.22 39.60 13.38
CA GLU A 219 9.46 40.58 12.32
C GLU A 219 9.40 39.93 10.93
N ALA A 220 9.97 38.73 10.74
CA ALA A 220 9.90 38.06 9.44
C ALA A 220 8.47 37.71 9.03
N PHE A 221 7.63 37.30 10.00
CA PHE A 221 6.23 36.99 9.74
C PHE A 221 5.40 38.26 9.50
N ALA A 222 5.66 39.34 10.23
CA ALA A 222 5.01 40.63 10.04
C ALA A 222 5.37 41.26 8.68
N LEU A 223 6.64 41.20 8.27
CA LEU A 223 7.07 41.67 6.94
C LEU A 223 6.46 40.82 5.83
N ALA A 224 6.40 39.50 5.98
CA ALA A 224 5.76 38.62 5.00
C ALA A 224 4.28 38.96 4.79
N GLU A 225 3.55 39.24 5.87
CA GLU A 225 2.12 39.57 5.82
C GLU A 225 1.87 40.98 5.28
N ASN A 226 2.52 42.00 5.88
CA ASN A 226 2.24 43.41 5.59
C ASN A 226 2.84 43.87 4.25
N GLU A 227 4.02 43.35 3.88
CA GLU A 227 4.78 43.87 2.74
C GLU A 227 4.76 42.93 1.52
N LEU A 228 4.61 41.61 1.74
CA LEU A 228 4.60 40.60 0.68
C LEU A 228 3.22 39.97 0.43
N GLY A 229 2.23 40.24 1.30
CA GLY A 229 0.89 39.68 1.21
C GLY A 229 0.82 38.16 1.45
N ILE A 230 1.81 37.59 2.14
CA ILE A 230 1.89 36.17 2.49
C ILE A 230 1.17 35.98 3.84
N PRO A 231 0.08 35.20 3.90
CA PRO A 231 -0.70 35.05 5.12
C PRO A 231 0.10 34.34 6.21
N ARG A 232 0.11 34.89 7.42
CA ARG A 232 0.86 34.36 8.56
C ARG A 232 0.32 33.01 9.03
N LEU A 233 0.99 31.91 8.67
CA LEU A 233 0.57 30.55 9.04
C LEU A 233 1.18 30.05 10.36
N LEU A 234 2.32 30.62 10.77
CA LEU A 234 3.07 30.22 11.96
C LEU A 234 3.14 31.38 12.97
N ASP A 235 3.28 31.00 14.24
CA ASP A 235 3.53 31.92 15.34
C ASP A 235 4.96 31.69 15.89
N PRO A 236 5.69 32.72 16.36
CA PRO A 236 7.07 32.57 16.82
C PRO A 236 7.26 31.50 17.89
N GLU A 237 6.26 31.32 18.76
CA GLU A 237 6.28 30.33 19.83
C GLU A 237 6.16 28.89 19.34
N ASP A 238 5.62 28.69 18.13
CA ASP A 238 5.48 27.38 17.49
C ASP A 238 6.77 26.95 16.79
N VAL A 239 7.69 27.89 16.58
CA VAL A 239 8.96 27.69 15.88
C VAL A 239 10.15 27.77 16.83
N ASP A 240 10.14 28.63 17.85
CA ASP A 240 11.20 28.71 18.87
C ASP A 240 11.07 27.61 19.94
N VAL A 241 11.14 26.36 19.48
CA VAL A 241 11.12 25.14 20.29
C VAL A 241 12.24 24.20 19.84
N ASP A 242 12.62 23.25 20.68
CA ASP A 242 13.77 22.36 20.38
C ASP A 242 13.60 21.53 19.11
N LYS A 243 12.36 21.16 18.77
CA LYS A 243 12.03 20.37 17.57
C LYS A 243 10.76 20.88 16.88
N PRO A 244 10.88 21.93 16.04
CA PRO A 244 9.74 22.47 15.29
C PRO A 244 9.14 21.43 14.34
N ASP A 245 7.84 21.55 14.05
CA ASP A 245 7.16 20.61 13.13
C ASP A 245 7.54 20.91 11.67
N GLU A 246 8.25 19.98 11.04
CA GLU A 246 8.80 20.19 9.69
C GLU A 246 7.74 20.42 8.63
N LYS A 247 6.57 19.76 8.74
CA LYS A 247 5.49 19.91 7.77
C LYS A 247 4.88 21.30 7.83
N SER A 248 4.73 21.85 9.04
CA SER A 248 4.22 23.20 9.27
C SER A 248 5.19 24.24 8.70
N ILE A 249 6.50 24.09 8.95
CA ILE A 249 7.52 24.97 8.37
C ILE A 249 7.54 24.88 6.84
N MET A 250 7.54 23.67 6.27
CA MET A 250 7.49 23.49 4.82
C MET A 250 6.26 24.15 4.18
N THR A 251 5.09 24.03 4.82
CA THR A 251 3.84 24.62 4.35
C THR A 251 3.92 26.14 4.25
N TYR A 252 4.53 26.77 5.26
CA TYR A 252 4.70 28.22 5.29
C TYR A 252 5.77 28.70 4.31
N VAL A 253 6.94 28.05 4.30
CA VAL A 253 8.05 28.39 3.39
C VAL A 253 7.65 28.29 1.92
N ALA A 254 6.81 27.31 1.56
CA ALA A 254 6.31 27.18 0.20
C ALA A 254 5.42 28.36 -0.26
N GLN A 255 4.90 29.20 0.64
CA GLN A 255 4.18 30.42 0.24
C GLN A 255 5.14 31.48 -0.32
N PHE A 256 6.31 31.64 0.30
CA PHE A 256 7.34 32.60 -0.15
C PHE A 256 7.82 32.31 -1.56
N LEU A 257 7.88 31.03 -1.92
CA LEU A 257 8.29 30.58 -3.25
C LEU A 257 7.41 31.15 -4.37
N LYS A 258 6.12 31.38 -4.13
CA LYS A 258 5.18 31.94 -5.12
C LYS A 258 5.41 33.44 -5.36
N HIS A 259 5.98 34.15 -4.39
CA HIS A 259 6.19 35.60 -4.42
C HIS A 259 7.61 35.98 -4.82
N HIS A 260 8.48 34.99 -5.09
CA HIS A 260 9.80 35.22 -5.64
C HIS A 260 9.68 35.65 -7.12
N PRO A 261 10.39 36.71 -7.58
CA PRO A 261 10.32 37.15 -8.97
C PRO A 261 10.71 36.00 -9.93
N ASN A 262 9.82 35.68 -10.88
CA ASN A 262 10.12 34.77 -11.97
C ASN A 262 10.84 35.58 -13.08
N PRO A 263 11.98 35.14 -13.63
CA PRO A 263 12.82 35.93 -14.54
C PRO A 263 12.27 36.08 -15.97
N GLN A 264 10.96 35.97 -16.16
CA GLN A 264 10.32 36.22 -17.44
C GLN A 264 9.06 37.03 -17.18
N HIS A 265 9.14 38.34 -17.42
CA HIS A 265 8.08 39.26 -17.90
C HIS A 265 8.46 40.71 -17.50
N SER A 266 9.57 41.21 -18.06
CA SER A 266 9.78 42.64 -18.31
C SER A 266 10.89 42.79 -19.34
N GLU A 267 10.45 43.06 -20.57
CA GLU A 267 11.05 43.87 -21.63
C GLU A 267 12.57 44.19 -21.56
N THR A 268 13.26 43.81 -22.64
CA THR A 268 14.32 44.56 -23.34
C THR A 268 15.15 45.55 -22.51
N ASP A 269 16.32 45.14 -22.03
CA ASP A 269 17.60 45.56 -22.64
C ASP A 269 18.75 44.74 -22.03
N GLY A 270 19.85 44.63 -22.77
CA GLY A 270 20.89 43.62 -22.54
C GLY A 270 21.56 43.65 -21.16
N GLN A 271 21.74 42.46 -20.57
CA GLN A 271 22.88 42.18 -19.69
C GLN A 271 23.15 40.68 -19.60
N HIS A 272 24.44 40.35 -19.68
CA HIS A 272 25.00 39.02 -19.84
C HIS A 272 24.71 38.12 -18.62
N ASP A 273 24.05 36.98 -18.85
CA ASP A 273 24.10 35.84 -17.94
C ASP A 273 25.49 35.21 -17.98
N GLU A 274 26.29 35.42 -16.93
CA GLU A 274 27.48 34.61 -16.67
C GLU A 274 27.04 33.20 -16.22
N VAL A 275 26.85 32.33 -17.21
CA VAL A 275 26.88 30.87 -17.01
C VAL A 275 28.20 30.53 -16.32
N PRO A 276 28.22 29.77 -15.19
CA PRO A 276 29.47 29.35 -14.57
C PRO A 276 30.38 28.74 -15.63
N ALA A 277 31.63 29.20 -15.75
CA ALA A 277 32.55 28.85 -16.84
C ALA A 277 32.59 27.33 -17.12
N ARG A 278 32.51 26.53 -16.06
CA ARG A 278 32.48 25.06 -16.07
C ARG A 278 31.26 24.46 -16.80
N THR A 279 30.07 25.02 -16.60
CA THR A 279 28.82 24.55 -17.25
C THR A 279 28.73 25.01 -18.71
N ARG A 280 29.36 26.14 -19.05
CA ARG A 280 29.49 26.62 -20.44
C ARG A 280 30.46 25.74 -21.23
N GLU A 281 31.56 25.32 -20.62
CA GLU A 281 32.54 24.39 -21.18
C GLU A 281 31.95 22.99 -21.38
N GLU A 282 31.23 22.43 -20.41
CA GLU A 282 30.55 21.12 -20.57
C GLU A 282 29.51 21.14 -21.69
N ARG A 283 28.66 22.17 -21.75
CA ARG A 283 27.70 22.34 -22.86
C ARG A 283 28.40 22.50 -24.21
N LYS A 284 29.56 23.16 -24.24
CA LYS A 284 30.39 23.26 -25.44
C LYS A 284 30.94 21.89 -25.84
N MET A 285 31.50 21.12 -24.90
CA MET A 285 31.99 19.76 -25.13
C MET A 285 30.89 18.81 -25.62
N LEU A 286 29.69 18.86 -25.03
CA LEU A 286 28.54 18.05 -25.48
C LEU A 286 28.08 18.42 -26.90
N ARG A 287 28.08 19.71 -27.26
CA ARG A 287 27.78 20.16 -28.63
C ARG A 287 28.84 19.69 -29.62
N GLU A 288 30.12 19.84 -29.28
CA GLU A 288 31.23 19.35 -30.10
C GLU A 288 31.17 17.83 -30.28
N LEU A 289 30.83 17.10 -29.22
CA LEU A 289 30.64 15.66 -29.26
C LEU A 289 29.47 15.26 -30.17
N LYS A 290 28.33 15.97 -30.08
CA LYS A 290 27.21 15.76 -30.99
C LYS A 290 27.61 15.98 -32.44
N VAL A 291 28.31 17.08 -32.73
CA VAL A 291 28.80 17.40 -34.10
C VAL A 291 29.74 16.31 -34.60
N PHE A 292 30.65 15.82 -33.75
CA PHE A 292 31.52 14.70 -34.07
C PHE A 292 30.71 13.44 -34.42
N LEU A 293 29.69 13.08 -33.63
CA LEU A 293 28.86 11.90 -33.88
C LEU A 293 28.03 12.04 -35.17
N ASP A 294 27.44 13.20 -35.41
CA ASP A 294 26.71 13.47 -36.65
C ASP A 294 27.64 13.46 -37.88
N GLN A 295 28.91 13.85 -37.72
CA GLN A 295 29.93 13.71 -38.76
C GLN A 295 30.34 12.25 -38.97
N LEU A 296 30.61 11.53 -37.88
CA LEU A 296 30.96 10.11 -37.89
C LEU A 296 29.85 9.27 -38.55
N GLU A 297 28.58 9.54 -38.27
CA GLU A 297 27.45 8.89 -38.93
C GLU A 297 27.49 9.08 -40.45
N ARG A 298 27.73 10.32 -40.91
CA ARG A 298 27.84 10.63 -42.36
C ARG A 298 29.05 9.97 -43.00
N ASP A 299 30.17 9.89 -42.29
CA ASP A 299 31.40 9.26 -42.78
C ASP A 299 31.25 7.75 -42.90
N VAL A 300 30.61 7.12 -41.91
CA VAL A 300 30.23 5.70 -41.94
C VAL A 300 29.33 5.41 -43.15
N LEU A 301 28.30 6.23 -43.38
CA LEU A 301 27.40 6.04 -44.53
C LEU A 301 28.14 6.17 -45.88
N ARG A 302 29.05 7.13 -46.01
CA ARG A 302 29.88 7.27 -47.22
C ARG A 302 30.80 6.07 -47.43
N ALA A 303 31.45 5.60 -46.36
CA ALA A 303 32.33 4.43 -46.42
C ALA A 303 31.57 3.14 -46.73
N GLN A 304 30.34 2.99 -46.21
CA GLN A 304 29.47 1.85 -46.50
C GLN A 304 29.03 1.83 -47.97
N ALA A 305 28.76 3.00 -48.57
CA ALA A 305 28.36 3.14 -49.97
C ALA A 305 29.53 3.00 -50.96
N ALA A 306 30.78 3.13 -50.50
CA ALA A 306 31.95 3.02 -51.36
C ALA A 306 32.09 1.61 -51.95
N GLU A 307 32.50 1.55 -53.22
CA GLU A 307 32.88 0.30 -53.86
C GLU A 307 34.24 -0.17 -53.35
N GLY A 308 34.38 -1.47 -53.12
CA GLY A 308 35.59 -2.06 -52.56
C GLY A 308 35.41 -3.54 -52.22
N ASN A 309 36.52 -4.26 -52.10
CA ASN A 309 36.50 -5.66 -51.67
C ASN A 309 36.13 -5.76 -50.17
N LEU A 310 35.77 -6.96 -49.72
CA LEU A 310 35.31 -7.18 -48.35
C LEU A 310 36.38 -6.84 -47.30
N THR A 311 37.66 -7.08 -47.60
CA THR A 311 38.78 -6.77 -46.70
C THR A 311 38.87 -5.27 -46.44
N ASP A 312 38.84 -4.45 -47.48
CA ASP A 312 38.94 -2.98 -47.36
C ASP A 312 37.72 -2.42 -46.62
N LYS A 313 36.53 -2.96 -46.90
CA LYS A 313 35.30 -2.57 -46.20
C LYS A 313 35.32 -2.92 -44.72
N TYR A 314 35.83 -4.10 -44.36
CA TYR A 314 35.97 -4.52 -42.97
C TYR A 314 37.02 -3.68 -42.22
N GLN A 315 38.14 -3.36 -42.88
CA GLN A 315 39.15 -2.44 -42.33
C GLN A 315 38.57 -1.06 -42.04
N ALA A 316 37.81 -0.50 -42.97
CA ALA A 316 37.12 0.77 -42.78
C ALA A 316 36.16 0.72 -41.58
N PHE A 317 35.33 -0.33 -41.50
CA PHE A 317 34.44 -0.55 -40.36
C PHE A 317 35.20 -0.62 -39.03
N LYS A 318 36.27 -1.41 -38.96
CA LYS A 318 37.09 -1.54 -37.75
C LYS A 318 37.67 -0.19 -37.32
N ASN A 319 38.17 0.61 -38.27
CA ASN A 319 38.69 1.94 -37.98
C ASN A 319 37.61 2.86 -37.38
N PHE A 320 36.41 2.89 -37.95
CA PHE A 320 35.30 3.68 -37.39
C PHE A 320 34.82 3.14 -36.04
N ARG A 321 34.79 1.83 -35.84
CA ARG A 321 34.45 1.21 -34.54
C ARG A 321 35.46 1.57 -33.46
N VAL A 322 36.76 1.56 -33.78
CA VAL A 322 37.82 2.01 -32.86
C VAL A 322 37.66 3.49 -32.52
N GLN A 323 37.40 4.35 -33.51
CA GLN A 323 37.15 5.78 -33.27
C GLN A 323 35.92 5.99 -32.37
N TYR A 324 34.84 5.27 -32.63
CA TYR A 324 33.61 5.28 -31.83
C TYR A 324 33.88 4.85 -30.39
N GLU A 325 34.50 3.69 -30.15
CA GLU A 325 34.77 3.19 -28.80
C GLU A 325 35.78 4.07 -28.04
N MET A 326 36.82 4.56 -28.73
CA MET A 326 37.79 5.47 -28.14
C MET A 326 37.12 6.78 -27.71
N LYS A 327 36.27 7.36 -28.57
CA LYS A 327 35.51 8.56 -28.21
C LYS A 327 34.50 8.26 -27.10
N LYS A 328 33.83 7.11 -27.14
CA LYS A 328 32.87 6.67 -26.11
C LYS A 328 33.54 6.62 -24.76
N LYS A 329 34.69 5.92 -24.66
CA LYS A 329 35.48 5.82 -23.43
C LYS A 329 35.96 7.18 -22.92
N GLN A 330 36.39 8.08 -23.81
CA GLN A 330 36.80 9.45 -23.43
C GLN A 330 35.64 10.29 -22.89
N THR A 331 34.43 10.06 -23.40
CA THR A 331 33.25 10.89 -23.11
C THR A 331 32.20 10.21 -22.23
N ASP A 332 32.46 8.97 -21.80
CA ASP A 332 31.57 8.19 -20.93
C ASP A 332 31.24 8.94 -19.64
N PRO A 333 32.21 9.59 -18.95
CA PRO A 333 31.91 10.42 -17.78
C PRO A 333 31.00 11.61 -18.08
N LEU A 334 31.03 12.15 -19.31
CA LEU A 334 30.18 13.28 -19.75
C LEU A 334 28.73 12.87 -20.00
N LEU A 335 28.47 11.56 -20.17
CA LEU A 335 27.15 10.99 -20.44
C LEU A 335 26.57 10.25 -19.24
N GLN A 336 27.30 10.20 -18.13
CA GLN A 336 26.72 9.82 -16.86
C GLN A 336 25.66 10.87 -16.48
N PRO A 337 24.48 10.44 -15.99
CA PRO A 337 23.47 11.37 -15.51
C PRO A 337 24.10 12.29 -14.48
N LEU A 338 24.12 13.59 -14.78
CA LEU A 338 24.68 14.61 -13.86
C LEU A 338 23.96 14.58 -12.49
N HIS A 339 22.73 14.01 -12.45
CA HIS A 339 21.87 13.91 -11.27
C HIS A 339 21.60 12.45 -10.85
N LYS A 340 21.54 12.20 -9.52
CA LYS A 340 21.20 10.88 -8.90
C LYS A 340 19.81 10.32 -9.25
N ASP A 341 18.99 11.08 -9.97
CA ASP A 341 17.66 10.66 -10.47
C ASP A 341 17.75 9.86 -11.78
N GLY A 342 18.95 9.68 -12.35
CA GLY A 342 19.19 8.88 -13.55
C GLY A 342 18.74 9.54 -14.86
N LYS A 343 18.23 10.78 -14.80
CA LYS A 343 17.79 11.55 -15.98
C LYS A 343 18.95 12.34 -16.58
N LEU A 344 19.09 12.25 -17.90
CA LEU A 344 20.07 13.00 -18.69
C LEU A 344 19.58 14.44 -18.90
N SER A 345 20.50 15.40 -19.00
CA SER A 345 20.16 16.74 -19.49
C SER A 345 19.69 16.70 -20.94
N ALA A 346 19.02 17.75 -21.43
CA ALA A 346 18.60 17.80 -22.84
C ALA A 346 19.79 17.62 -23.81
N ASP A 347 20.93 18.26 -23.54
CA ASP A 347 22.15 18.12 -24.33
C ASP A 347 22.73 16.70 -24.25
N GLN A 348 22.77 16.11 -23.04
CA GLN A 348 23.21 14.72 -22.85
C GLN A 348 22.27 13.72 -23.53
N ALA A 349 20.96 13.95 -23.51
CA ALA A 349 19.97 13.11 -24.17
C ALA A 349 20.11 13.17 -25.70
N LEU A 350 20.34 14.37 -26.27
CA LEU A 350 20.62 14.54 -27.69
C LEU A 350 21.91 13.86 -28.11
N VAL A 351 22.97 13.96 -27.30
CA VAL A 351 24.24 13.26 -27.54
C VAL A 351 24.05 11.75 -27.40
N LYS A 352 23.34 11.26 -26.37
CA LYS A 352 23.01 9.84 -26.22
C LYS A 352 22.21 9.32 -27.41
N GLN A 353 21.23 10.07 -27.89
CA GLN A 353 20.48 9.70 -29.09
C GLN A 353 21.39 9.63 -30.33
N ALA A 354 22.36 10.55 -30.46
CA ALA A 354 23.36 10.49 -31.53
C ALA A 354 24.28 9.26 -31.39
N TRP A 355 24.71 8.93 -30.17
CA TRP A 355 25.43 7.69 -29.87
C TRP A 355 24.63 6.46 -30.27
N ASP A 356 23.36 6.38 -29.87
CA ASP A 356 22.47 5.26 -30.19
C ASP A 356 22.30 5.11 -31.71
N ARG A 357 22.15 6.22 -32.45
CA ARG A 357 22.11 6.20 -33.92
C ARG A 357 23.39 5.61 -34.51
N VAL A 358 24.56 6.14 -34.15
CA VAL A 358 25.85 5.63 -34.67
C VAL A 358 26.07 4.18 -34.25
N SER A 359 25.69 3.80 -33.03
CA SER A 359 25.78 2.43 -32.52
C SER A 359 24.96 1.46 -33.37
N ILE A 360 23.70 1.81 -33.68
CA ILE A 360 22.81 1.01 -34.52
C ILE A 360 23.40 0.91 -35.93
N ARG A 361 23.88 2.02 -36.50
CA ARG A 361 24.51 2.03 -37.84
C ARG A 361 25.74 1.14 -37.92
N LEU A 362 26.64 1.22 -36.94
CA LEU A 362 27.83 0.38 -36.88
C LEU A 362 27.45 -1.09 -36.70
N LEU A 363 26.45 -1.40 -35.86
CA LEU A 363 25.95 -2.76 -35.69
C LEU A 363 25.35 -3.32 -36.99
N ASP A 364 24.52 -2.55 -37.68
CA ASP A 364 23.91 -2.95 -38.95
C ASP A 364 24.97 -3.18 -40.03
N TRP A 365 25.99 -2.32 -40.09
CA TRP A 365 27.12 -2.50 -41.02
C TRP A 365 27.92 -3.76 -40.68
N HIS A 366 28.18 -4.03 -39.39
CA HIS A 366 28.85 -5.25 -38.95
C HIS A 366 28.06 -6.50 -39.34
N ILE A 367 26.75 -6.51 -39.08
CA ILE A 367 25.84 -7.60 -39.46
C ILE A 367 25.89 -7.83 -40.97
N HIS A 368 25.90 -6.76 -41.76
CA HIS A 368 25.98 -6.87 -43.21
C HIS A 368 27.33 -7.44 -43.69
N LEU A 369 28.44 -6.98 -43.10
CA LEU A 369 29.79 -7.47 -43.42
C LEU A 369 29.93 -8.97 -43.09
N ASP A 370 29.43 -9.39 -41.93
CA ASP A 370 29.45 -10.79 -41.52
C ASP A 370 28.54 -11.64 -42.41
N LYS A 371 27.32 -11.18 -42.73
CA LYS A 371 26.40 -11.87 -43.65
C LYS A 371 26.95 -12.00 -45.07
N SER A 372 27.83 -11.10 -45.47
CA SER A 372 28.44 -11.09 -46.81
C SER A 372 29.63 -12.05 -46.95
N LEU A 373 30.01 -12.74 -45.87
CA LEU A 373 31.08 -13.72 -45.88
C LEU A 373 30.72 -14.98 -46.71
N PRO A 374 31.70 -15.60 -47.37
CA PRO A 374 31.47 -16.72 -48.28
C PRO A 374 30.97 -18.00 -47.57
N GLY A 375 30.15 -18.76 -48.29
CA GLY A 375 29.67 -20.08 -47.87
C GLY A 375 28.92 -20.07 -46.53
N PRO A 376 29.16 -21.05 -45.64
CA PRO A 376 28.43 -21.14 -44.36
C PRO A 376 28.80 -20.01 -43.38
N LEU A 377 29.89 -19.28 -43.62
CA LEU A 377 30.38 -18.26 -42.71
C LEU A 377 29.42 -17.07 -42.58
N GLY A 378 28.72 -16.71 -43.67
CA GLY A 378 27.66 -15.69 -43.63
C GLY A 378 26.48 -16.07 -42.74
N ALA A 379 26.05 -17.34 -42.78
CA ALA A 379 24.99 -17.85 -41.91
C ALA A 379 25.44 -17.92 -40.44
N ILE A 380 26.70 -18.29 -40.21
CA ILE A 380 27.33 -18.31 -38.88
C ILE A 380 27.38 -16.90 -38.29
N GLY A 381 27.84 -15.90 -39.05
CA GLY A 381 27.87 -14.51 -38.60
C GLY A 381 26.47 -13.95 -38.29
N ALA A 382 25.48 -14.26 -39.12
CA ALA A 382 24.09 -13.90 -38.85
C ALA A 382 23.53 -14.54 -37.57
N TRP A 383 23.87 -15.80 -37.30
CA TRP A 383 23.50 -16.47 -36.05
C TRP A 383 24.25 -15.86 -34.85
N LEU A 384 25.54 -15.57 -34.98
CA LEU A 384 26.37 -15.03 -33.91
C LEU A 384 25.82 -13.70 -33.39
N HIS A 385 25.42 -12.80 -34.30
CA HIS A 385 24.74 -11.56 -33.92
C HIS A 385 23.42 -11.80 -33.18
N ARG A 386 22.58 -12.75 -33.61
CA ARG A 386 21.34 -13.09 -32.89
C ARG A 386 21.63 -13.61 -31.49
N ALA A 387 22.66 -14.43 -31.32
CA ALA A 387 23.07 -14.95 -30.02
C ALA A 387 23.57 -13.82 -29.10
N GLU A 388 24.42 -12.93 -29.60
CA GLU A 388 24.90 -11.78 -28.80
C GLU A 388 23.79 -10.81 -28.42
N MET A 389 22.86 -10.53 -29.33
CA MET A 389 21.70 -9.71 -29.04
C MET A 389 20.86 -10.33 -27.92
N ALA A 390 20.62 -11.65 -27.98
CA ALA A 390 19.90 -12.36 -26.92
C ALA A 390 20.60 -12.24 -25.55
N LEU A 391 21.93 -12.32 -25.51
CA LEU A 391 22.72 -12.19 -24.27
C LEU A 391 22.82 -10.76 -23.72
N ARG A 392 22.60 -9.75 -24.56
CA ARG A 392 22.68 -8.31 -24.19
C ARG A 392 21.32 -7.66 -24.05
N GLU A 393 20.22 -8.38 -24.30
CA GLU A 393 18.88 -7.83 -24.25
C GLU A 393 18.43 -7.59 -22.80
N ASP A 394 18.14 -6.34 -22.47
CA ASP A 394 17.47 -5.97 -21.23
C ASP A 394 15.96 -6.21 -21.38
N VAL A 395 15.40 -7.07 -20.52
CA VAL A 395 13.94 -7.30 -20.49
C VAL A 395 13.27 -6.24 -19.62
N PRO A 396 12.39 -5.39 -20.18
CA PRO A 396 11.73 -4.34 -19.41
C PRO A 396 10.78 -4.95 -18.37
N ILE A 397 10.90 -4.48 -17.13
CA ILE A 397 9.99 -4.84 -16.04
C ILE A 397 8.67 -4.10 -16.25
N GLN A 398 7.58 -4.86 -16.36
CA GLN A 398 6.23 -4.31 -16.56
C GLN A 398 5.61 -3.92 -15.22
N HIS A 399 4.47 -3.22 -15.26
CA HIS A 399 3.79 -2.78 -14.04
C HIS A 399 3.21 -3.97 -13.26
N ALA A 400 2.66 -4.97 -13.95
CA ALA A 400 2.14 -6.18 -13.32
C ALA A 400 3.21 -7.29 -13.25
N HIS A 401 3.22 -8.04 -12.13
CA HIS A 401 4.17 -9.14 -11.94
C HIS A 401 3.92 -10.31 -12.91
N GLU A 402 2.67 -10.62 -13.21
CA GLU A 402 2.29 -11.68 -14.15
C GLU A 402 2.77 -11.36 -15.57
N GLU A 403 2.51 -10.15 -16.03
CA GLU A 403 3.00 -9.60 -17.30
C GLU A 403 4.53 -9.69 -17.41
N THR A 404 5.23 -9.31 -16.35
CA THR A 404 6.70 -9.38 -16.29
C THR A 404 7.18 -10.84 -16.36
N ALA A 405 6.56 -11.75 -15.61
CA ALA A 405 6.91 -13.18 -15.64
C ALA A 405 6.67 -13.79 -17.03
N ASN A 406 5.57 -13.42 -17.70
CA ASN A 406 5.24 -13.89 -19.04
C ASN A 406 6.21 -13.35 -20.10
N ALA A 407 6.63 -12.09 -19.98
CA ALA A 407 7.64 -11.49 -20.86
C ALA A 407 8.99 -12.18 -20.70
N LEU A 408 9.44 -12.41 -19.45
CA LEU A 408 10.67 -13.13 -19.16
C LEU A 408 10.62 -14.58 -19.65
N HIS A 409 9.50 -15.27 -19.49
CA HIS A 409 9.32 -16.64 -19.97
C HIS A 409 9.48 -16.74 -21.49
N ARG A 410 8.78 -15.88 -22.24
CA ARG A 410 8.88 -15.85 -23.71
C ARG A 410 10.32 -15.58 -24.17
N LYS A 411 11.01 -14.67 -23.48
CA LYS A 411 12.41 -14.34 -23.77
C LYS A 411 13.36 -15.48 -23.43
N LEU A 412 13.16 -16.13 -22.29
CA LEU A 412 13.93 -17.31 -21.89
C LEU A 412 13.84 -18.41 -22.96
N GLU A 413 12.63 -18.75 -23.40
CA GLU A 413 12.42 -19.77 -24.45
C GLU A 413 12.99 -19.34 -25.81
N GLN A 414 12.81 -18.08 -26.20
CA GLN A 414 13.42 -17.54 -27.41
C GLN A 414 14.96 -17.64 -27.37
N HIS A 415 15.58 -17.31 -26.24
CA HIS A 415 17.03 -17.33 -26.08
C HIS A 415 17.57 -18.76 -26.06
N LYS A 416 16.88 -19.70 -25.39
CA LYS A 416 17.20 -21.14 -25.43
C LYS A 416 17.23 -21.67 -26.87
N GLU A 417 16.23 -21.33 -27.68
CA GLU A 417 16.15 -21.78 -29.07
C GLU A 417 17.29 -21.22 -29.95
N VAL A 418 17.67 -19.95 -29.76
CA VAL A 418 18.82 -19.37 -30.48
C VAL A 418 20.12 -20.07 -30.08
N LEU A 419 20.31 -20.34 -28.80
CA LEU A 419 21.55 -20.90 -28.25
C LEU A 419 21.70 -22.40 -28.46
N LYS A 420 20.60 -23.13 -28.71
CA LYS A 420 20.61 -24.57 -29.03
C LYS A 420 21.52 -24.91 -30.23
N ASN A 421 21.65 -23.98 -31.18
CA ASN A 421 22.46 -24.16 -32.39
C ASN A 421 23.95 -23.81 -32.20
N LEU A 422 24.40 -23.41 -31.00
CA LEU A 422 25.78 -23.00 -30.73
C LEU A 422 26.81 -24.01 -31.23
N GLU A 423 26.66 -25.28 -30.87
CA GLU A 423 27.65 -26.31 -31.22
C GLU A 423 27.65 -26.62 -32.73
N SER A 424 26.47 -26.55 -33.37
CA SER A 424 26.32 -26.75 -34.82
C SER A 424 27.04 -25.68 -35.65
N HIS A 425 27.19 -24.47 -35.12
CA HIS A 425 27.92 -23.38 -35.77
C HIS A 425 29.40 -23.31 -35.35
N ARG A 426 29.73 -23.77 -34.14
CA ARG A 426 31.09 -23.74 -33.60
C ARG A 426 32.07 -24.60 -34.42
N GLN A 427 31.71 -25.86 -34.71
CA GLN A 427 32.64 -26.76 -35.40
C GLN A 427 33.02 -26.28 -36.82
N PRO A 428 32.04 -25.89 -37.69
CA PRO A 428 32.38 -25.34 -39.00
C PRO A 428 33.19 -24.05 -38.91
N PHE A 429 32.88 -23.17 -37.93
CA PHE A 429 33.64 -21.93 -37.74
C PHE A 429 35.10 -22.19 -37.36
N GLN A 430 35.36 -23.12 -36.43
CA GLN A 430 36.73 -23.46 -36.02
C GLN A 430 37.57 -24.01 -37.17
N GLN A 431 36.97 -24.80 -38.06
CA GLN A 431 37.66 -25.29 -39.25
C GLN A 431 38.02 -24.14 -40.19
N ILE A 432 37.05 -23.29 -40.52
CA ILE A 432 37.26 -22.13 -41.42
C ILE A 432 38.26 -21.13 -40.84
N HIS A 433 38.25 -20.91 -39.51
CA HIS A 433 39.20 -20.03 -38.84
C HIS A 433 40.65 -20.50 -39.00
N ARG A 434 40.89 -21.82 -38.95
CA ARG A 434 42.20 -22.43 -39.22
C ARG A 434 42.59 -22.30 -40.70
N ASP A 435 41.65 -22.58 -41.60
CA ASP A 435 41.88 -22.62 -43.04
C ASP A 435 41.99 -21.23 -43.68
N ARG A 436 41.52 -20.18 -42.97
CA ARG A 436 41.49 -18.76 -43.39
C ARG A 436 40.82 -18.50 -44.75
N SER A 437 40.06 -19.48 -45.24
CA SER A 437 39.40 -19.44 -46.54
C SER A 437 38.17 -20.33 -46.53
N VAL A 438 37.21 -20.03 -47.41
CA VAL A 438 36.03 -20.87 -47.66
C VAL A 438 35.99 -21.18 -49.14
N ASN A 439 36.05 -22.46 -49.51
CA ASN A 439 36.07 -22.89 -50.91
C ASN A 439 37.15 -22.18 -51.76
N GLY A 440 38.32 -21.91 -51.17
CA GLY A 440 39.43 -21.19 -51.82
C GLY A 440 39.28 -19.66 -51.87
N VAL A 441 38.16 -19.10 -51.42
CA VAL A 441 38.00 -17.64 -51.26
C VAL A 441 38.62 -17.22 -49.93
N PRO A 442 39.67 -16.36 -49.94
CA PRO A 442 40.29 -15.89 -48.71
C PRO A 442 39.32 -15.01 -47.91
N VAL A 443 39.34 -15.17 -46.59
CA VAL A 443 38.51 -14.38 -45.67
C VAL A 443 39.39 -13.39 -44.91
N PRO A 444 38.95 -12.14 -44.65
CA PRO A 444 39.74 -11.18 -43.89
C PRO A 444 40.16 -11.73 -42.52
N PRO A 445 41.46 -11.86 -42.21
CA PRO A 445 41.93 -12.48 -40.96
C PRO A 445 41.44 -11.76 -39.70
N GLU A 446 41.32 -10.44 -39.77
CA GLU A 446 40.84 -9.63 -38.64
C GLU A 446 39.34 -9.82 -38.38
N GLN A 447 38.54 -10.11 -39.41
CA GLN A 447 37.12 -10.41 -39.26
C GLN A 447 36.92 -11.80 -38.65
N LEU A 448 37.70 -12.79 -39.09
CA LEU A 448 37.72 -14.12 -38.47
C LEU A 448 38.11 -14.04 -37.00
N GLN A 449 39.07 -13.19 -36.65
CA GLN A 449 39.50 -13.00 -35.27
C GLN A 449 38.41 -12.33 -34.41
N ASP A 450 37.78 -11.27 -34.89
CA ASP A 450 36.64 -10.63 -34.19
C ASP A 450 35.49 -11.61 -33.96
N MET A 451 35.11 -12.39 -34.98
CA MET A 451 34.10 -13.43 -34.85
C MET A 451 34.50 -14.48 -33.81
N ALA A 452 35.77 -14.87 -33.73
CA ALA A 452 36.24 -15.85 -32.75
C ALA A 452 36.13 -15.34 -31.31
N GLU A 453 36.46 -14.07 -31.07
CA GLU A 453 36.31 -13.41 -29.76
C GLU A 453 34.83 -13.34 -29.34
N ARG A 454 33.95 -13.00 -30.27
CA ARG A 454 32.50 -12.98 -30.07
C ARG A 454 31.92 -14.37 -29.81
N PHE A 455 32.38 -15.39 -30.53
CA PHE A 455 32.04 -16.79 -30.25
C PHE A 455 32.46 -17.21 -28.85
N ASN A 456 33.66 -16.82 -28.41
CA ASN A 456 34.13 -17.11 -27.07
C ASN A 456 33.22 -16.45 -26.01
N PHE A 457 32.89 -15.17 -26.19
CA PHE A 457 31.92 -14.48 -25.32
C PHE A 457 30.59 -15.20 -25.22
N VAL A 458 29.97 -15.54 -26.36
CA VAL A 458 28.70 -16.29 -26.36
C VAL A 458 28.86 -17.61 -25.62
N SER A 459 29.96 -18.34 -25.88
CA SER A 459 30.26 -19.64 -25.30
C SER A 459 30.40 -19.62 -23.78
N THR A 460 30.98 -18.56 -23.22
CA THR A 460 31.24 -18.43 -21.78
C THR A 460 30.06 -17.82 -21.03
N SER A 461 29.29 -16.93 -21.67
CA SER A 461 28.30 -16.11 -20.97
C SER A 461 26.86 -16.65 -21.06
N TRP A 462 26.56 -17.56 -21.98
CA TRP A 462 25.18 -17.96 -22.24
C TRP A 462 24.49 -18.67 -21.08
N HIS A 463 25.19 -19.56 -20.37
CA HIS A 463 24.61 -20.30 -19.25
C HIS A 463 24.17 -19.35 -18.13
N GLY A 464 25.06 -18.42 -17.72
CA GLY A 464 24.76 -17.43 -16.67
C GLY A 464 23.57 -16.54 -17.03
N HIS A 465 23.46 -16.15 -18.29
CA HIS A 465 22.29 -15.39 -18.78
C HIS A 465 20.98 -16.14 -18.64
N LEU A 466 20.93 -17.41 -19.05
CA LEU A 466 19.71 -18.22 -18.95
C LEU A 466 19.32 -18.48 -17.49
N ILE A 467 20.30 -18.81 -16.63
CA ILE A 467 20.08 -19.01 -15.19
C ILE A 467 19.48 -17.75 -14.56
N LYS A 468 20.04 -16.57 -14.91
CA LYS A 468 19.52 -15.28 -14.44
C LYS A 468 18.08 -15.07 -14.88
N LEU A 469 17.77 -15.27 -16.16
CA LEU A 469 16.41 -15.10 -16.68
C LEU A 469 15.41 -16.04 -16.02
N GLU A 470 15.76 -17.32 -15.83
CA GLU A 470 14.92 -18.31 -15.17
C GLU A 470 14.64 -17.94 -13.70
N PHE A 471 15.65 -17.50 -12.95
CA PHE A 471 15.44 -17.01 -11.59
C PHE A 471 14.48 -15.81 -11.54
N TRP A 472 14.68 -14.82 -12.42
CA TRP A 472 13.82 -13.63 -12.44
C TRP A 472 12.38 -13.96 -12.84
N GLU A 473 12.21 -14.86 -13.78
CA GLU A 473 10.91 -15.34 -14.23
C GLU A 473 10.14 -16.04 -13.09
N MET A 474 10.78 -17.00 -12.42
CA MET A 474 10.23 -17.68 -11.24
C MET A 474 9.90 -16.70 -10.11
N LYS A 475 10.79 -15.72 -9.88
CA LYS A 475 10.60 -14.69 -8.85
C LYS A 475 9.33 -13.89 -9.09
N TYR A 476 9.16 -13.34 -10.30
CA TYR A 476 7.97 -12.55 -10.63
C TYR A 476 6.70 -13.40 -10.67
N ARG A 477 6.81 -14.68 -11.05
CA ARG A 477 5.67 -15.60 -11.01
C ARG A 477 5.17 -15.85 -9.59
N LEU A 478 6.07 -16.06 -8.63
CA LEU A 478 5.68 -16.17 -7.22
C LEU A 478 5.04 -14.87 -6.71
N MET A 479 5.60 -13.70 -7.06
CA MET A 479 5.01 -12.43 -6.66
C MET A 479 3.60 -12.23 -7.23
N ALA A 480 3.36 -12.63 -8.48
CA ALA A 480 2.03 -12.61 -9.08
C ALA A 480 1.06 -13.55 -8.35
N PHE A 481 1.51 -14.75 -8.00
CA PHE A 481 0.72 -15.73 -7.24
C PHE A 481 0.30 -15.20 -5.87
N LEU A 482 1.23 -14.57 -5.13
CA LEU A 482 0.94 -13.97 -3.82
C LEU A 482 -0.06 -12.82 -3.92
N LEU A 483 0.07 -11.94 -4.93
CA LEU A 483 -0.91 -10.88 -5.18
C LEU A 483 -2.31 -11.41 -5.52
N LEU A 484 -2.38 -12.50 -6.30
CA LEU A 484 -3.65 -13.15 -6.61
C LEU A 484 -4.32 -13.69 -5.33
N ALA A 485 -3.55 -14.36 -4.47
CA ALA A 485 -4.03 -14.86 -3.18
C ALA A 485 -4.55 -13.72 -2.28
N GLU A 486 -3.82 -12.61 -2.17
CA GLU A 486 -4.25 -11.42 -1.40
C GLU A 486 -5.53 -10.80 -1.96
N SER A 487 -5.63 -10.68 -3.29
CA SER A 487 -6.81 -10.15 -3.96
C SER A 487 -8.04 -11.02 -3.70
N LYS A 488 -7.89 -12.35 -3.80
CA LYS A 488 -8.96 -13.31 -3.51
C LYS A 488 -9.38 -13.29 -2.05
N LEU A 489 -8.42 -13.27 -1.13
CA LEU A 489 -8.72 -13.15 0.30
C LEU A 489 -9.58 -11.92 0.58
N LYS A 490 -9.20 -10.74 0.07
CA LYS A 490 -9.98 -9.50 0.20
C LYS A 490 -11.40 -9.62 -0.33
N SER A 491 -11.62 -10.42 -1.37
CA SER A 491 -12.96 -10.65 -1.93
C SER A 491 -13.83 -11.59 -1.08
N TRP A 492 -13.24 -12.41 -0.22
CA TRP A 492 -13.96 -13.35 0.63
C TRP A 492 -14.20 -12.84 2.06
N ILE A 493 -13.33 -11.98 2.59
CA ILE A 493 -13.45 -11.42 3.96
C ILE A 493 -14.34 -10.16 4.02
N VAL A 494 -15.25 -10.01 3.07
CA VAL A 494 -16.21 -8.90 3.03
C VAL A 494 -17.32 -9.11 4.06
N LYS A 495 -18.11 -8.06 4.34
CA LYS A 495 -19.37 -8.23 5.07
C LYS A 495 -20.33 -9.08 4.25
N TYR A 496 -21.02 -10.00 4.92
CA TYR A 496 -21.79 -11.05 4.25
C TYR A 496 -23.22 -10.62 3.92
N GLY A 497 -23.78 -11.21 2.87
CA GLY A 497 -25.17 -11.00 2.48
C GLY A 497 -26.12 -12.00 3.16
N ARG A 498 -27.28 -12.21 2.53
CA ARG A 498 -28.21 -13.30 2.85
C ARG A 498 -27.57 -14.67 2.55
N ARG A 499 -28.12 -15.73 3.16
CA ARG A 499 -27.67 -17.12 3.06
C ARG A 499 -27.19 -17.52 1.64
N ASP A 500 -28.03 -17.41 0.62
CA ASP A 500 -27.73 -17.86 -0.74
C ASP A 500 -26.47 -17.17 -1.31
N SER A 501 -26.26 -15.89 -0.99
CA SER A 501 -25.08 -15.14 -1.40
C SER A 501 -23.81 -15.64 -0.70
N VAL A 502 -23.91 -16.05 0.56
CA VAL A 502 -22.79 -16.62 1.34
C VAL A 502 -22.46 -18.02 0.86
N GLU A 503 -23.47 -18.83 0.53
CA GLU A 503 -23.28 -20.16 -0.08
C GLU A 503 -22.57 -20.06 -1.44
N LEU A 504 -22.95 -19.08 -2.27
CA LEU A 504 -22.24 -18.81 -3.53
C LEU A 504 -20.78 -18.40 -3.29
N LEU A 505 -20.51 -17.61 -2.25
CA LEU A 505 -19.16 -17.20 -1.87
C LEU A 505 -18.33 -18.41 -1.39
N LEU A 506 -18.91 -19.30 -0.60
CA LEU A 506 -18.29 -20.57 -0.18
C LEU A 506 -17.98 -21.47 -1.38
N GLN A 507 -18.92 -21.60 -2.32
CA GLN A 507 -18.69 -22.37 -3.54
C GLN A 507 -17.55 -21.77 -4.39
N ASN A 508 -17.48 -20.43 -4.47
CA ASN A 508 -16.38 -19.73 -5.14
C ASN A 508 -15.04 -20.04 -4.47
N TYR A 509 -15.00 -19.98 -3.13
CA TYR A 509 -13.82 -20.34 -2.34
C TYR A 509 -13.38 -21.79 -2.61
N LEU A 510 -14.28 -22.77 -2.50
CA LEU A 510 -13.97 -24.19 -2.69
C LEU A 510 -13.46 -24.45 -4.11
N THR A 511 -14.14 -23.89 -5.11
CA THR A 511 -13.72 -24.05 -6.53
C THR A 511 -12.33 -23.47 -6.75
N PHE A 512 -12.02 -22.31 -6.18
CA PHE A 512 -10.71 -21.69 -6.34
C PHE A 512 -9.62 -22.43 -5.56
N ILE A 513 -9.86 -22.76 -4.30
CA ILE A 513 -8.84 -23.34 -3.42
C ILE A 513 -8.65 -24.83 -3.65
N GLU A 514 -9.73 -25.61 -3.59
CA GLU A 514 -9.69 -27.06 -3.72
C GLU A 514 -9.64 -27.47 -5.19
N GLY A 515 -10.52 -26.87 -6.02
CA GLY A 515 -10.61 -27.19 -7.45
C GLY A 515 -9.32 -26.92 -8.22
N HIS A 516 -8.56 -25.89 -7.85
CA HIS A 516 -7.27 -25.58 -8.49
C HIS A 516 -6.07 -26.09 -7.69
N ARG A 517 -6.27 -26.81 -6.56
CA ARG A 517 -5.20 -27.26 -5.66
C ARG A 517 -4.24 -26.11 -5.29
N PHE A 518 -4.81 -24.96 -4.92
CA PHE A 518 -4.10 -23.68 -4.85
C PHE A 518 -2.87 -23.72 -3.92
N PHE A 519 -2.98 -24.37 -2.75
CA PHE A 519 -1.86 -24.52 -1.83
C PHE A 519 -0.71 -25.35 -2.40
N GLU A 520 -1.03 -26.41 -3.14
CA GLU A 520 -0.02 -27.27 -3.76
C GLU A 520 0.69 -26.56 -4.92
N GLN A 521 -0.03 -25.72 -5.66
CA GLN A 521 0.58 -24.88 -6.70
C GLN A 521 1.62 -23.93 -6.12
N TYR A 522 1.38 -23.35 -4.94
CA TYR A 522 2.38 -22.57 -4.23
C TYR A 522 3.62 -23.42 -3.92
N ASP A 523 3.44 -24.62 -3.36
CA ASP A 523 4.57 -25.47 -2.96
C ASP A 523 5.44 -25.87 -4.15
N ILE A 524 4.81 -26.22 -5.28
CA ILE A 524 5.50 -26.50 -6.55
C ILE A 524 6.29 -25.26 -7.02
N LEU A 525 5.63 -24.09 -7.08
CA LEU A 525 6.23 -22.86 -7.56
C LEU A 525 7.38 -22.38 -6.66
N PHE A 526 7.21 -22.46 -5.34
CA PHE A 526 8.20 -22.04 -4.37
C PHE A 526 9.41 -22.99 -4.36
N SER A 527 9.19 -24.29 -4.55
CA SER A 527 10.26 -25.28 -4.72
C SER A 527 11.07 -25.00 -6.00
N ALA A 528 10.40 -24.77 -7.13
CA ALA A 528 11.05 -24.42 -8.40
C ALA A 528 11.87 -23.12 -8.28
N LEU A 529 11.30 -22.09 -7.63
CA LEU A 529 12.02 -20.85 -7.36
C LEU A 529 13.26 -21.08 -6.49
N LYS A 530 13.18 -21.89 -5.44
CA LYS A 530 14.32 -22.21 -4.58
C LYS A 530 15.45 -22.88 -5.36
N GLN A 531 15.11 -23.82 -6.24
CA GLN A 531 16.09 -24.48 -7.11
C GLN A 531 16.74 -23.48 -8.07
N ALA A 532 15.95 -22.65 -8.75
CA ALA A 532 16.47 -21.61 -9.65
C ALA A 532 17.34 -20.59 -8.91
N ALA A 533 16.96 -20.21 -7.69
CA ALA A 533 17.71 -19.30 -6.83
C ALA A 533 19.07 -19.88 -6.40
N ASP A 534 19.12 -21.16 -6.02
CA ASP A 534 20.35 -21.84 -5.63
C ASP A 534 21.35 -21.90 -6.80
N VAL A 535 20.87 -22.26 -7.99
CA VAL A 535 21.69 -22.28 -9.22
C VAL A 535 22.17 -20.86 -9.57
N TYR A 536 21.30 -19.85 -9.50
CA TYR A 536 21.65 -18.46 -9.77
C TYR A 536 22.75 -17.94 -8.86
N VAL A 537 22.58 -18.11 -7.55
CA VAL A 537 23.55 -17.64 -6.54
C VAL A 537 24.92 -18.33 -6.74
N LYS A 538 24.95 -19.61 -7.08
CA LYS A 538 26.19 -20.36 -7.35
C LYS A 538 26.88 -19.95 -8.64
N SER A 539 26.14 -19.48 -9.64
CA SER A 539 26.66 -19.22 -10.99
C SER A 539 27.34 -17.87 -11.17
N ASP A 540 26.88 -16.82 -10.49
CA ASP A 540 27.33 -15.43 -10.74
C ASP A 540 27.02 -14.47 -9.56
N GLY A 541 26.62 -15.01 -8.40
CA GLY A 541 26.16 -14.20 -7.28
C GLY A 541 27.30 -13.56 -6.50
N SER A 542 27.37 -12.22 -6.51
CA SER A 542 28.04 -11.47 -5.44
C SER A 542 27.47 -11.90 -4.07
N ILE A 543 28.24 -11.78 -2.99
CA ILE A 543 27.78 -12.03 -1.62
C ILE A 543 26.49 -11.23 -1.33
N ASP A 544 26.44 -9.99 -1.81
CA ASP A 544 25.24 -9.15 -1.70
C ASP A 544 24.06 -9.78 -2.45
N GLU A 545 24.29 -10.37 -3.63
CA GLU A 545 23.28 -11.05 -4.47
C GLU A 545 22.70 -12.26 -3.77
N ALA A 546 23.56 -13.08 -3.18
CA ALA A 546 23.15 -14.19 -2.35
C ALA A 546 22.26 -13.72 -1.18
N GLU A 547 22.68 -12.68 -0.45
CA GLU A 547 21.91 -12.16 0.70
C GLU A 547 20.56 -11.58 0.26
N GLY A 548 20.53 -10.84 -0.85
CA GLY A 548 19.31 -10.26 -1.38
C GLY A 548 18.30 -11.31 -1.85
N VAL A 549 18.77 -12.40 -2.46
CA VAL A 549 17.95 -13.55 -2.87
C VAL A 549 17.42 -14.31 -1.65
N SER A 550 18.31 -14.64 -0.70
CA SER A 550 17.94 -15.32 0.55
C SER A 550 16.88 -14.54 1.34
N LYS A 551 17.08 -13.22 1.48
CA LYS A 551 16.10 -12.35 2.13
C LYS A 551 14.76 -12.38 1.42
N PHE A 552 14.74 -12.29 0.08
CA PHE A 552 13.49 -12.34 -0.67
C PHE A 552 12.75 -13.67 -0.46
N LEU A 553 13.45 -14.80 -0.47
CA LEU A 553 12.85 -16.11 -0.20
C LEU A 553 12.26 -16.20 1.21
N GLY A 554 12.98 -15.65 2.20
CA GLY A 554 12.49 -15.58 3.59
C GLY A 554 11.24 -14.71 3.72
N ASP A 555 11.26 -13.50 3.15
CA ASP A 555 10.14 -12.56 3.17
C ASP A 555 8.91 -13.18 2.47
N ALA A 556 9.08 -13.81 1.31
CA ALA A 556 8.01 -14.46 0.56
C ALA A 556 7.41 -15.66 1.32
N ALA A 557 8.24 -16.48 1.97
CA ALA A 557 7.76 -17.60 2.78
C ALA A 557 6.97 -17.12 4.01
N ALA A 558 7.42 -16.04 4.65
CA ALA A 558 6.72 -15.45 5.78
C ALA A 558 5.36 -14.85 5.35
N GLN A 559 5.33 -14.14 4.22
CA GLN A 559 4.11 -13.61 3.63
C GLN A 559 3.10 -14.73 3.33
N TRP A 560 3.54 -15.79 2.66
CA TRP A 560 2.68 -16.94 2.37
C TRP A 560 2.17 -17.62 3.63
N LYS A 561 3.02 -17.81 4.65
CA LYS A 561 2.59 -18.43 5.91
C LYS A 561 1.40 -17.70 6.54
N ASN A 562 1.45 -16.37 6.58
CA ASN A 562 0.36 -15.55 7.13
C ASN A 562 -0.87 -15.61 6.21
N LEU A 563 -0.67 -15.40 4.92
CA LEU A 563 -1.75 -15.41 3.93
C LEU A 563 -2.47 -16.76 3.88
N ALA A 564 -1.73 -17.86 3.96
CA ALA A 564 -2.27 -19.22 3.98
C ALA A 564 -3.10 -19.51 5.23
N LEU A 565 -2.78 -18.90 6.38
CA LEU A 565 -3.59 -19.01 7.59
C LEU A 565 -4.92 -18.27 7.42
N GLU A 566 -4.88 -17.04 6.93
CA GLU A 566 -6.08 -16.23 6.69
C GLU A 566 -6.98 -16.84 5.60
N VAL A 567 -6.40 -17.34 4.51
CA VAL A 567 -7.16 -18.04 3.47
C VAL A 567 -7.85 -19.28 4.03
N ARG A 568 -7.19 -20.06 4.90
CA ARG A 568 -7.81 -21.24 5.51
C ARG A 568 -8.96 -20.88 6.46
N SER A 569 -8.86 -19.76 7.18
CA SER A 569 -9.92 -19.36 8.13
C SER A 569 -11.20 -18.87 7.44
N VAL A 570 -11.12 -18.41 6.19
CA VAL A 570 -12.29 -18.00 5.39
C VAL A 570 -13.33 -19.10 5.33
N ARG A 571 -12.93 -20.36 5.09
CA ARG A 571 -13.87 -21.48 4.99
C ARG A 571 -14.72 -21.61 6.25
N SER A 572 -14.07 -21.66 7.41
CA SER A 572 -14.74 -21.83 8.70
C SER A 572 -15.68 -20.66 8.98
N MET A 573 -15.28 -19.43 8.65
CA MET A 573 -16.13 -18.25 8.81
C MET A 573 -17.38 -18.31 7.93
N LEU A 574 -17.23 -18.71 6.66
CA LEU A 574 -18.36 -18.84 5.73
C LEU A 574 -19.33 -19.94 6.18
N GLU A 575 -18.81 -21.10 6.59
CA GLU A 575 -19.59 -22.21 7.14
C GLU A 575 -20.32 -21.80 8.43
N GLU A 576 -19.68 -21.04 9.31
CA GLU A 576 -20.28 -20.52 10.54
C GLU A 576 -21.42 -19.53 10.26
N VAL A 577 -21.26 -18.64 9.28
CA VAL A 577 -22.33 -17.71 8.86
C VAL A 577 -23.52 -18.45 8.28
N ILE A 578 -23.28 -19.47 7.45
CA ILE A 578 -24.36 -20.30 6.88
C ILE A 578 -25.11 -21.04 7.99
N SER A 579 -24.38 -21.66 8.93
CA SER A 579 -24.96 -22.34 10.09
C SER A 579 -25.82 -21.40 10.95
N ASN A 580 -25.36 -20.17 11.18
CA ASN A 580 -26.15 -19.17 11.91
C ASN A 580 -27.39 -18.71 11.14
N TRP A 581 -27.34 -18.62 9.80
CA TRP A 581 -28.52 -18.37 8.98
C TRP A 581 -29.56 -19.50 9.08
N GLU A 582 -29.11 -20.75 9.08
CA GLU A 582 -29.98 -21.92 9.26
C GLU A 582 -30.63 -21.92 10.64
N LYS A 583 -29.83 -21.71 11.70
CA LYS A 583 -30.32 -21.62 13.07
C LYS A 583 -31.30 -20.48 13.25
N TYR A 584 -30.99 -19.29 12.74
CA TYR A 584 -31.86 -18.12 12.81
C TYR A 584 -33.17 -18.34 12.06
N GLY A 585 -33.12 -18.82 10.82
CA GLY A 585 -34.32 -19.08 10.01
C GLY A 585 -35.25 -20.12 10.64
N GLY A 586 -34.68 -21.23 11.14
CA GLY A 586 -35.44 -22.29 11.80
C GLY A 586 -36.09 -21.84 13.11
N THR A 587 -35.33 -21.15 13.97
CA THR A 587 -35.83 -20.65 15.26
C THR A 587 -36.90 -19.56 15.09
N VAL A 588 -36.71 -18.63 14.14
CA VAL A 588 -37.71 -17.60 13.83
C VAL A 588 -39.02 -18.22 13.36
N ALA A 589 -38.97 -19.18 12.42
CA ALA A 589 -40.17 -19.82 11.90
C ALA A 589 -40.94 -20.57 13.00
N ALA A 590 -40.23 -21.34 13.83
CA ALA A 590 -40.82 -22.07 14.94
C ALA A 590 -41.42 -21.14 16.01
N LEU A 591 -40.68 -20.09 16.42
CA LEU A 591 -41.15 -19.13 17.41
C LEU A 591 -42.33 -18.30 16.93
N GLN A 592 -42.36 -17.92 15.65
CA GLN A 592 -43.49 -17.17 15.09
C GLN A 592 -44.78 -17.98 15.16
N ALA A 593 -44.75 -19.23 14.71
CA ALA A 593 -45.90 -20.13 14.77
C ALA A 593 -46.36 -20.34 16.22
N TRP A 594 -45.42 -20.61 17.13
CA TRP A 594 -45.76 -20.80 18.54
C TRP A 594 -46.30 -19.53 19.21
N LEU A 595 -45.77 -18.34 18.89
CA LEU A 595 -46.26 -17.07 19.44
C LEU A 595 -47.71 -16.80 19.02
N GLU A 596 -48.08 -17.11 17.78
CA GLU A 596 -49.45 -16.96 17.29
C GLU A 596 -50.43 -17.87 18.06
N ASP A 597 -50.07 -19.14 18.23
CA ASP A 597 -50.86 -20.09 19.02
C ASP A 597 -50.94 -19.65 20.49
N ALA A 598 -49.82 -19.22 21.07
CA ALA A 598 -49.73 -18.79 22.46
C ALA A 598 -50.58 -17.54 22.75
N GLU A 599 -50.58 -16.56 21.83
CA GLU A 599 -51.41 -15.35 21.92
C GLU A 599 -52.90 -15.70 21.89
N HIS A 600 -53.32 -16.67 21.05
CA HIS A 600 -54.68 -17.17 21.04
C HIS A 600 -55.05 -17.91 22.34
N MET A 601 -54.13 -18.71 22.89
CA MET A 601 -54.33 -19.47 24.13
C MET A 601 -54.57 -18.60 25.36
N LEU A 602 -54.12 -17.33 25.36
CA LEU A 602 -54.37 -16.40 26.48
C LEU A 602 -55.87 -16.19 26.79
N ASN A 603 -56.75 -16.39 25.79
CA ASN A 603 -58.19 -16.21 25.93
C ASN A 603 -58.95 -17.51 26.27
N GLN A 604 -58.24 -18.62 26.46
CA GLN A 604 -58.83 -19.93 26.78
C GLN A 604 -58.96 -20.15 28.30
N SER A 605 -59.48 -21.31 28.69
CA SER A 605 -59.58 -21.71 30.10
C SER A 605 -58.20 -21.91 30.75
N GLU A 606 -58.11 -21.74 32.07
CA GLU A 606 -56.85 -21.92 32.81
C GLU A 606 -56.27 -23.34 32.67
N ALA A 607 -57.11 -24.37 32.55
CA ALA A 607 -56.67 -25.74 32.32
C ALA A 607 -55.96 -25.88 30.96
N ALA A 608 -56.51 -25.26 29.91
CA ALA A 608 -55.93 -25.30 28.58
C ALA A 608 -54.62 -24.50 28.50
N LYS A 609 -54.52 -23.37 29.22
CA LYS A 609 -53.26 -22.61 29.33
C LYS A 609 -52.17 -23.41 30.03
N ARG A 610 -52.48 -24.06 31.16
CA ARG A 610 -51.52 -24.90 31.90
C ARG A 610 -50.91 -25.99 31.01
N ASP A 611 -51.75 -26.66 30.23
CA ASP A 611 -51.31 -27.72 29.34
C ASP A 611 -50.41 -27.20 28.21
N PHE A 612 -50.84 -26.13 27.52
CA PHE A 612 -50.07 -25.53 26.42
C PHE A 612 -48.71 -24.96 26.87
N PHE A 613 -48.68 -24.23 28.00
CA PHE A 613 -47.46 -23.58 28.49
C PHE A 613 -46.55 -24.50 29.31
N ARG A 614 -46.86 -25.79 29.42
CA ARG A 614 -46.02 -26.76 30.15
C ARG A 614 -44.58 -26.81 29.64
N ASN A 615 -44.40 -26.70 28.33
CA ASN A 615 -43.09 -26.72 27.67
C ASN A 615 -42.50 -25.32 27.45
N LEU A 616 -42.89 -24.31 28.24
CA LEU A 616 -42.43 -22.93 28.07
C LEU A 616 -40.89 -22.79 28.15
N SER A 617 -40.21 -23.64 28.94
CA SER A 617 -38.75 -23.65 29.06
C SER A 617 -38.04 -23.94 27.73
N HIS A 618 -38.58 -24.84 26.90
CA HIS A 618 -38.07 -25.12 25.56
C HIS A 618 -38.12 -23.86 24.68
N TRP A 619 -39.23 -23.13 24.73
CA TRP A 619 -39.41 -21.90 23.95
C TRP A 619 -38.57 -20.73 24.43
N VAL A 620 -38.29 -20.66 25.75
CA VAL A 620 -37.29 -19.73 26.30
C VAL A 620 -35.92 -20.01 25.69
N GLN A 621 -35.52 -21.28 25.58
CA GLN A 621 -34.26 -21.65 24.95
C GLN A 621 -34.23 -21.31 23.45
N GLN A 622 -35.30 -21.62 22.71
CA GLN A 622 -35.42 -21.24 21.29
C GLN A 622 -35.31 -19.72 21.09
N HIS A 623 -35.92 -18.93 21.98
CA HIS A 623 -35.83 -17.46 21.97
C HIS A 623 -34.41 -16.95 22.18
N MET A 624 -33.66 -17.56 23.11
CA MET A 624 -32.22 -17.25 23.30
C MET A 624 -31.41 -17.61 22.05
N ASP A 625 -31.60 -18.82 21.53
CA ASP A 625 -30.90 -19.32 20.35
C ASP A 625 -31.12 -18.46 19.10
N MET A 626 -32.34 -17.94 18.91
CA MET A 626 -32.68 -16.99 17.86
C MET A 626 -31.91 -15.67 18.02
N ASN A 627 -31.84 -15.14 19.24
CA ASN A 627 -31.15 -13.88 19.51
C ASN A 627 -29.64 -14.01 19.32
N ASP A 628 -29.04 -15.09 19.80
CA ASP A 628 -27.60 -15.34 19.64
C ASP A 628 -27.21 -15.44 18.16
N ALA A 629 -27.94 -16.25 17.38
CA ALA A 629 -27.72 -16.37 15.94
C ALA A 629 -27.97 -15.04 15.21
N GLY A 630 -29.04 -14.33 15.56
CA GLY A 630 -29.38 -13.05 14.96
C GLY A 630 -28.34 -11.96 15.25
N ASN A 631 -27.81 -11.89 16.47
CA ASN A 631 -26.76 -10.95 16.85
C ASN A 631 -25.44 -11.24 16.11
N PHE A 632 -25.05 -12.52 16.02
CA PHE A 632 -23.89 -12.91 15.22
C PHE A 632 -24.04 -12.48 13.75
N LEU A 633 -25.20 -12.74 13.14
CA LEU A 633 -25.47 -12.33 11.76
C LEU A 633 -25.46 -10.82 11.60
N ILE A 634 -26.00 -10.06 12.55
CA ILE A 634 -25.97 -8.59 12.55
C ILE A 634 -24.54 -8.05 12.55
N GLU A 635 -23.62 -8.69 13.28
CA GLU A 635 -22.22 -8.26 13.35
C GLU A 635 -21.43 -8.64 12.10
N THR A 636 -21.79 -9.74 11.44
CA THR A 636 -21.00 -10.32 10.34
C THR A 636 -21.53 -9.93 8.95
N CYS A 637 -22.81 -9.61 8.84
CA CYS A 637 -23.46 -9.23 7.58
C CYS A 637 -23.33 -7.73 7.24
N ASP A 638 -23.70 -7.38 6.02
CA ASP A 638 -23.73 -6.01 5.52
C ASP A 638 -24.84 -5.16 6.15
N ASP A 639 -24.73 -3.84 6.03
CA ASP A 639 -25.65 -2.89 6.67
C ASP A 639 -27.11 -3.02 6.22
N SER A 640 -27.38 -3.58 5.04
CA SER A 640 -28.75 -3.80 4.58
C SER A 640 -29.37 -4.97 5.33
N VAL A 641 -28.68 -6.11 5.32
CA VAL A 641 -29.08 -7.34 5.99
C VAL A 641 -29.16 -7.16 7.49
N SER A 642 -28.16 -6.49 8.09
CA SER A 642 -28.13 -6.23 9.53
C SER A 642 -29.26 -5.31 9.99
N ARG A 643 -29.74 -4.38 9.15
CA ARG A 643 -30.93 -3.58 9.48
C ARG A 643 -32.21 -4.41 9.47
N ASP A 644 -32.38 -5.26 8.47
CA ASP A 644 -33.53 -6.15 8.37
C ASP A 644 -33.61 -7.10 9.57
N LEU A 645 -32.49 -7.72 9.93
CA LEU A 645 -32.37 -8.61 11.09
C LEU A 645 -32.71 -7.89 12.41
N LYS A 646 -32.19 -6.66 12.60
CA LYS A 646 -32.51 -5.84 13.78
C LYS A 646 -34.00 -5.53 13.86
N GLN A 647 -34.64 -5.22 12.73
CA GLN A 647 -36.07 -4.92 12.70
C GLN A 647 -36.90 -6.17 13.03
N GLN A 648 -36.57 -7.32 12.46
CA GLN A 648 -37.27 -8.58 12.72
C GLN A 648 -37.10 -9.03 14.18
N LEU A 649 -35.88 -8.94 14.74
CA LEU A 649 -35.63 -9.22 16.15
C LEU A 649 -36.38 -8.25 17.07
N LEU A 650 -36.44 -6.96 16.73
CA LEU A 650 -37.17 -5.98 17.53
C LEU A 650 -38.65 -6.35 17.64
N LEU A 651 -39.28 -6.74 16.53
CA LEU A 651 -40.69 -7.15 16.50
C LEU A 651 -40.93 -8.44 17.29
N LEU A 652 -40.11 -9.47 17.06
CA LEU A 652 -40.25 -10.76 17.74
C LEU A 652 -39.97 -10.66 19.24
N ASN A 653 -38.92 -9.95 19.62
CA ASN A 653 -38.60 -9.71 21.03
C ASN A 653 -39.66 -8.84 21.72
N GLY A 654 -40.33 -7.94 20.98
CA GLY A 654 -41.49 -7.19 21.46
C GLY A 654 -42.65 -8.13 21.82
N ARG A 655 -43.12 -8.92 20.84
CA ARG A 655 -44.20 -9.91 21.04
C ARG A 655 -43.89 -10.89 22.16
N TRP A 656 -42.69 -11.47 22.14
CA TRP A 656 -42.22 -12.39 23.18
C TRP A 656 -42.30 -11.76 24.57
N ARG A 657 -41.82 -10.53 24.75
CA ARG A 657 -41.84 -9.84 26.04
C ARG A 657 -43.25 -9.62 26.56
N GLU A 658 -44.16 -9.17 25.69
CA GLU A 658 -45.56 -8.92 26.06
C GLU A 658 -46.28 -10.21 26.47
N LEU A 659 -46.06 -11.30 25.74
CA LEU A 659 -46.60 -12.62 26.08
C LEU A 659 -45.96 -13.16 27.37
N PHE A 660 -44.63 -13.16 27.46
CA PHE A 660 -43.87 -13.78 28.54
C PHE A 660 -44.23 -13.21 29.92
N VAL A 661 -44.47 -11.89 30.02
CA VAL A 661 -44.94 -11.27 31.27
C VAL A 661 -46.23 -11.92 31.78
N LYS A 662 -47.12 -12.35 30.88
CA LYS A 662 -48.40 -12.98 31.19
C LYS A 662 -48.30 -14.47 31.48
N VAL A 663 -47.26 -15.17 31.00
CA VAL A 663 -47.19 -16.65 31.05
C VAL A 663 -46.00 -17.20 31.84
N LYS A 664 -45.07 -16.34 32.29
CA LYS A 664 -43.82 -16.74 32.98
C LYS A 664 -44.00 -17.65 34.20
N TYR A 665 -45.16 -17.62 34.87
CA TYR A 665 -45.40 -18.47 36.03
C TYR A 665 -45.65 -19.93 35.64
N TYR A 666 -46.07 -20.22 34.40
CA TYR A 666 -46.19 -21.58 33.90
C TYR A 666 -44.84 -22.26 33.69
N ALA A 667 -43.74 -21.50 33.55
CA ALA A 667 -42.39 -22.06 33.47
C ALA A 667 -41.99 -22.87 34.72
N ARG A 668 -42.69 -22.69 35.85
CA ARG A 668 -42.53 -23.45 37.09
C ARG A 668 -43.77 -24.25 37.48
N ALA A 669 -44.73 -24.43 36.57
CA ALA A 669 -46.00 -25.08 36.90
C ALA A 669 -45.79 -26.50 37.44
N ASP A 670 -44.91 -27.28 36.83
CA ASP A 670 -44.62 -28.65 37.29
C ASP A 670 -43.93 -28.66 38.67
N GLU A 671 -43.07 -27.69 38.98
CA GLU A 671 -42.46 -27.55 40.33
C GLU A 671 -43.52 -27.18 41.39
N VAL A 672 -44.43 -26.28 41.05
CA VAL A 672 -45.51 -25.84 41.95
C VAL A 672 -46.53 -26.95 42.18
N ASP A 673 -46.88 -27.71 41.14
CA ASP A 673 -47.81 -28.84 41.26
C ASP A 673 -47.15 -29.98 42.06
N LYS A 674 -45.85 -30.23 41.90
CA LYS A 674 -45.09 -31.16 42.74
C LYS A 674 -45.08 -30.73 44.21
N LEU A 675 -44.73 -29.47 44.50
CA LEU A 675 -44.74 -28.94 45.87
C LEU A 675 -46.13 -28.99 46.52
N ARG A 676 -47.20 -28.76 45.75
CA ARG A 676 -48.57 -28.91 46.24
C ARG A 676 -48.92 -30.36 46.58
N HIS A 677 -48.47 -31.30 45.76
CA HIS A 677 -48.65 -32.73 46.01
C HIS A 677 -47.92 -33.14 47.28
N ASP A 678 -46.63 -32.80 47.39
CA ASP A 678 -45.80 -33.09 48.56
C ASP A 678 -46.39 -32.49 49.86
N TYR A 679 -46.93 -31.26 49.79
CA TYR A 679 -47.61 -30.61 50.90
C TYR A 679 -48.91 -31.33 51.31
N GLN A 680 -49.73 -31.74 50.33
CA GLN A 680 -50.97 -32.45 50.59
C GLN A 680 -50.73 -33.83 51.20
N ASP A 681 -49.70 -34.53 50.73
CA ASP A 681 -49.25 -35.80 51.30
C ASP A 681 -48.75 -35.62 52.74
N GLY A 682 -47.99 -34.54 53.00
CA GLY A 682 -47.59 -34.16 54.35
C GLY A 682 -48.76 -33.88 55.29
N ILE A 683 -49.78 -33.14 54.84
CA ILE A 683 -51.02 -32.90 55.61
C ILE A 683 -51.75 -34.22 55.90
N ASN A 684 -51.92 -35.07 54.90
CA ASN A 684 -52.62 -36.35 55.06
C ASN A 684 -51.91 -37.23 56.09
N THR A 685 -50.59 -37.24 56.06
CA THR A 685 -49.73 -37.99 56.99
C THR A 685 -49.84 -37.45 58.42
N LEU A 686 -49.82 -36.13 58.60
CA LEU A 686 -50.05 -35.48 59.90
C LEU A 686 -51.45 -35.74 60.45
N LYS A 687 -52.47 -35.74 59.58
CA LYS A 687 -53.85 -36.03 59.98
C LYS A 687 -54.00 -37.46 60.48
N MET A 688 -53.46 -38.44 59.74
CA MET A 688 -53.43 -39.84 60.17
C MET A 688 -52.74 -40.01 61.52
N PHE A 689 -51.65 -39.28 61.77
CA PHE A 689 -50.99 -39.28 63.08
C PHE A 689 -51.88 -38.73 64.19
N MET A 690 -52.53 -37.59 63.94
CA MET A 690 -53.38 -36.93 64.93
C MET A 690 -54.57 -37.82 65.29
N ASP A 691 -55.20 -38.44 64.29
CA ASP A 691 -56.32 -39.37 64.46
C ASP A 691 -55.87 -40.62 65.26
N ALA A 692 -54.71 -41.20 64.93
CA ALA A 692 -54.15 -42.35 65.67
C ALA A 692 -53.76 -41.98 67.12
N THR A 693 -53.24 -40.76 67.33
CA THR A 693 -52.87 -40.27 68.66
C THR A 693 -54.11 -40.01 69.51
N ASP A 694 -55.17 -39.43 68.93
CA ASP A 694 -56.44 -39.20 69.62
C ASP A 694 -57.14 -40.52 69.98
N GLU A 695 -57.13 -41.51 69.09
CA GLU A 695 -57.62 -42.86 69.37
C GLU A 695 -56.85 -43.52 70.52
N LYS A 696 -55.52 -43.42 70.51
CA LYS A 696 -54.66 -43.96 71.58
C LYS A 696 -54.84 -43.24 72.91
N LEU A 697 -54.93 -41.91 72.94
CA LEU A 697 -55.10 -41.13 74.17
C LEU A 697 -56.48 -41.33 74.81
N ASN A 698 -57.51 -41.57 74.00
CA ASN A 698 -58.87 -41.82 74.46
C ASN A 698 -59.17 -43.32 74.68
N ALA A 699 -58.21 -44.21 74.42
CA ALA A 699 -58.37 -45.64 74.63
C ALA A 699 -58.53 -45.96 76.12
N ALA A 700 -59.57 -46.72 76.47
CA ALA A 700 -59.80 -47.16 77.83
C ALA A 700 -58.74 -48.20 78.25
N VAL A 701 -57.89 -47.84 79.22
CA VAL A 701 -56.88 -48.75 79.78
C VAL A 701 -57.42 -49.41 81.06
N GLN A 702 -57.46 -50.74 81.11
CA GLN A 702 -57.78 -51.46 82.35
C GLN A 702 -56.68 -51.22 83.40
N VAL A 703 -57.07 -50.74 84.59
CA VAL A 703 -56.16 -50.32 85.67
C VAL A 703 -55.43 -51.52 86.27
N SER A 704 -54.27 -51.86 85.67
CA SER A 704 -53.27 -52.77 86.23
C SER A 704 -51.88 -52.19 85.95
N PHE A 705 -50.91 -52.47 86.83
CA PHE A 705 -49.55 -51.94 86.69
C PHE A 705 -48.90 -52.31 85.34
N LEU A 706 -49.14 -53.54 84.86
CA LEU A 706 -48.61 -54.02 83.59
C LEU A 706 -49.23 -53.31 82.39
N ASN A 707 -50.55 -53.06 82.41
CA ASN A 707 -51.26 -52.41 81.32
C ASN A 707 -50.90 -50.92 81.21
N ILE A 708 -50.75 -50.23 82.35
CA ILE A 708 -50.34 -48.81 82.38
C ILE A 708 -48.89 -48.66 81.90
N ARG A 709 -47.99 -49.56 82.30
CA ARG A 709 -46.59 -49.55 81.85
C ARG A 709 -46.47 -49.82 80.35
N THR A 710 -47.26 -50.75 79.81
CA THR A 710 -47.28 -51.07 78.38
C THR A 710 -47.84 -49.89 77.57
N PHE A 711 -48.93 -49.29 78.03
CA PHE A 711 -49.49 -48.08 77.42
C PHE A 711 -48.48 -46.92 77.40
N ALA A 712 -47.77 -46.67 78.50
CA ALA A 712 -46.75 -45.64 78.58
C ALA A 712 -45.57 -45.90 77.62
N GLN A 713 -45.12 -47.15 77.49
CA GLN A 713 -44.08 -47.51 76.52
C GLN A 713 -44.56 -47.36 75.08
N ASP A 714 -45.79 -47.74 74.77
CA ASP A 714 -46.34 -47.63 73.42
C ASP A 714 -46.49 -46.16 72.97
N VAL A 715 -46.90 -45.27 73.89
CA VAL A 715 -46.96 -43.82 73.64
C VAL A 715 -45.56 -43.22 73.46
N GLU A 716 -44.56 -43.68 74.23
CA GLU A 716 -43.16 -43.26 74.04
C GLU A 716 -42.57 -43.73 72.71
N VAL A 717 -42.87 -44.95 72.28
CA VAL A 717 -42.38 -45.53 71.02
C VAL A 717 -43.00 -44.84 69.80
N GLU A 718 -44.32 -44.58 69.81
CA GLU A 718 -44.98 -43.80 68.75
C GLU A 718 -44.48 -42.36 68.71
N GLY A 719 -44.27 -41.73 69.87
CA GLY A 719 -43.67 -40.39 69.96
C GLY A 719 -42.21 -40.34 69.47
N ALA A 720 -41.45 -41.42 69.64
CA ALA A 720 -40.08 -41.53 69.15
C ALA A 720 -40.03 -41.76 67.63
N HIS A 721 -40.92 -42.57 67.07
CA HIS A 721 -40.96 -42.88 65.63
C HIS A 721 -41.18 -41.63 64.75
N TRP A 722 -41.92 -40.64 65.27
CA TRP A 722 -42.17 -39.37 64.57
C TRP A 722 -41.03 -38.37 64.65
N ARG A 723 -40.24 -38.34 65.74
CA ARG A 723 -39.06 -37.47 65.85
C ARG A 723 -37.97 -37.78 64.81
N PHE A 724 -38.00 -38.97 64.21
CA PHE A 724 -37.06 -39.41 63.19
C PHE A 724 -37.62 -39.36 61.75
N SER A 725 -38.90 -39.04 61.56
CA SER A 725 -39.57 -39.05 60.25
C SER A 725 -40.02 -37.66 59.74
N SER A 726 -39.91 -36.61 60.57
CA SER A 726 -40.00 -35.19 60.15
C SER A 726 -38.63 -34.64 59.79
#